data_AF-A0AAD7WA82-F1
#
_entry.id   AF-A0AAD7WA82-F1
#
_cell.length_a   1.000
_cell.length_b   1.000
_cell.length_c   1.000
_cell.angle_alpha   90.00
_cell.angle_beta   90.00
_cell.angle_gamma   90.00
#
_symmetry.space_group_name_H-M   'P 1'
#
loop_
_entity.id
_entity.type
_entity.pdbx_description
1 polymer ?
#
loop_
_entity_poly.entity_id
_entity_poly.type
_entity_poly.pdbx_seq_one_letter_code
_entity_poly.pdbx_strand_id
1 'polypeptide(L)'
;MLMEMVMTNNYSYPPCTVADEETKTEMINRELQVSQREKQEILAFESHLAAASTKQTITESNSLLLSQLTSLDPQGPPRRPPPLVQEQVKTLNQSLRLGHLLCRSRSPDFLLNIIQRQASSQSMPWLADLVQSSEGSLDVLPVQCLCEFLLHDAADNSPVDDDEEGESKELRAKKRQRQQKQRQLLGRLQDLLLGPKADEQTTCEVLDYFLRRLSSSQVASRVLAMKGLSLVLSEGGLRDGEERDQPMEEDSTDAELLPGYQWLLQDLPKLPLFDSVRGMTASALQQAIHMETDPQTISAYLIYLSQHAPVEEQALHNDLALDVARLIVERSTIMNCLFCKHSCRPESDAVLSALITIFSSYIRRMRKTKEGEDLYSWSESQDQVFLRWTTGETATMHILVVHAMVILLTLGPPKGESDFYNLLDIWFPDKKPLPTAFLVDTSEEALLLPDWLKLRMIRSEVSRLVDAALQDLEPQQLLLFVQSFGIPVSSMSKLLQYLDQAVSHDPQTLEQNIMDKNYMAHLVEVQHERGATGGHTFHTLLSASLPPRRDSAELNRAAVTVETPPGAVKMRAANQVPGIGPDDDLAGMLLQLFPLNADPRWPSSPPRQLPLALQQALAQEVARVRQGHAQTGGVAARLLQALSALLNSAHGCALVMAMHRSHALSCPLLRQLHHYQRRVPRT
;
A
#
# COMPACT_ATOMS: atom_id res chain seq x y z
N MET A 1 18.22 -34.90 -6.70
CA MET A 1 19.68 -34.74 -6.91
C MET A 1 20.16 -35.14 -8.32
N LEU A 2 20.43 -36.41 -8.67
CA LEU A 2 20.98 -36.75 -10.01
C LEU A 2 20.10 -36.25 -11.17
N MET A 3 18.77 -36.32 -11.02
CA MET A 3 17.82 -35.75 -11.98
C MET A 3 17.93 -34.23 -12.08
N GLU A 4 18.04 -33.52 -10.95
CA GLU A 4 18.26 -32.06 -10.92
C GLU A 4 19.55 -31.70 -11.66
N MET A 5 20.67 -32.41 -11.40
CA MET A 5 21.95 -32.19 -12.09
C MET A 5 21.84 -32.35 -13.61
N VAL A 6 21.08 -33.36 -14.07
CA VAL A 6 20.84 -33.64 -15.48
C VAL A 6 19.92 -32.59 -16.12
N MET A 7 18.90 -32.12 -15.39
CA MET A 7 17.94 -31.11 -15.85
C MET A 7 18.55 -29.72 -15.93
N THR A 8 19.31 -29.30 -14.91
CA THR A 8 20.01 -27.99 -14.90
C THR A 8 21.34 -28.00 -15.67
N ASN A 9 21.77 -29.18 -16.15
CA ASN A 9 23.09 -29.42 -16.75
C ASN A 9 24.26 -29.02 -15.82
N ASN A 10 24.03 -29.00 -14.49
CA ASN A 10 25.01 -28.63 -13.48
C ASN A 10 25.25 -29.78 -12.51
N TYR A 11 26.46 -30.34 -12.55
CA TYR A 11 26.85 -31.55 -11.82
C TYR A 11 27.49 -31.25 -10.45
N SER A 12 27.26 -30.06 -9.87
CA SER A 12 27.76 -29.68 -8.54
C SER A 12 27.08 -30.43 -7.39
N TYR A 13 27.82 -30.58 -6.29
CA TYR A 13 27.25 -31.00 -5.00
C TYR A 13 27.54 -29.93 -3.92
N PRO A 14 26.52 -29.41 -3.20
CA PRO A 14 25.09 -29.63 -3.41
C PRO A 14 24.59 -29.13 -4.80
N PRO A 15 23.39 -29.55 -5.23
CA PRO A 15 22.77 -29.05 -6.47
C PRO A 15 22.60 -27.52 -6.46
N CYS A 16 22.74 -26.87 -7.61
CA CYS A 16 22.48 -25.43 -7.77
C CYS A 16 21.03 -25.01 -7.51
N THR A 17 20.12 -25.97 -7.35
CA THR A 17 18.72 -25.79 -6.96
C THR A 17 18.53 -25.68 -5.43
N VAL A 18 19.60 -25.79 -4.64
CA VAL A 18 19.60 -25.46 -3.20
C VAL A 18 19.99 -23.99 -3.06
N ALA A 19 18.99 -23.13 -2.92
CA ALA A 19 19.15 -21.67 -2.94
C ALA A 19 19.51 -21.06 -1.57
N ASP A 20 19.17 -21.73 -0.48
CA ASP A 20 19.57 -21.32 0.87
C ASP A 20 21.00 -21.80 1.19
N GLU A 21 21.86 -20.87 1.62
CA GLU A 21 23.25 -21.19 1.97
C GLU A 21 23.36 -21.95 3.30
N GLU A 22 22.41 -21.83 4.23
CA GLU A 22 22.44 -22.58 5.49
C GLU A 22 22.28 -24.09 5.21
N THR A 23 21.18 -24.51 4.61
CA THR A 23 20.95 -25.91 4.17
C THR A 23 22.04 -26.44 3.24
N LYS A 24 22.60 -25.61 2.36
CA LYS A 24 23.75 -25.98 1.51
C LYS A 24 25.01 -26.29 2.33
N THR A 25 25.32 -25.49 3.35
CA THR A 25 26.44 -25.80 4.27
C THR A 25 26.14 -27.03 5.14
N GLU A 26 24.90 -27.22 5.60
CA GLU A 26 24.50 -28.43 6.32
C GLU A 26 24.69 -29.70 5.48
N MET A 27 24.30 -29.68 4.20
CA MET A 27 24.51 -30.81 3.29
C MET A 27 25.99 -31.17 3.14
N ILE A 28 26.87 -30.17 2.97
CA ILE A 28 28.32 -30.36 2.86
C ILE A 28 28.89 -30.96 4.15
N ASN A 29 28.52 -30.40 5.30
CA ASN A 29 28.96 -30.86 6.62
C ASN A 29 28.48 -32.29 6.91
N ARG A 30 27.25 -32.62 6.55
CA ARG A 30 26.66 -33.95 6.74
C ARG A 30 27.33 -34.99 5.85
N GLU A 31 27.56 -34.70 4.57
CA GLU A 31 28.33 -35.58 3.67
C GLU A 31 29.74 -35.84 4.22
N LEU A 32 30.44 -34.79 4.68
CA LEU A 32 31.77 -34.93 5.27
C LEU A 32 31.77 -35.86 6.49
N GLN A 33 30.79 -35.71 7.40
CA GLN A 33 30.65 -36.59 8.57
C GLN A 33 30.34 -38.04 8.20
N VAL A 34 29.44 -38.28 7.24
CA VAL A 34 29.11 -39.65 6.79
C VAL A 34 30.31 -40.29 6.11
N SER A 35 30.97 -39.59 5.18
CA SER A 35 32.18 -40.07 4.50
C SER A 35 33.32 -40.39 5.47
N GLN A 36 33.54 -39.56 6.50
CA GLN A 36 34.52 -39.84 7.55
C GLN A 36 34.19 -41.11 8.36
N ARG A 37 32.91 -41.34 8.68
CA ARG A 37 32.46 -42.53 9.40
C ARG A 37 32.64 -43.79 8.55
N GLU A 38 32.13 -43.79 7.32
CA GLU A 38 32.27 -44.90 6.37
C GLU A 38 33.75 -45.26 6.16
N LYS A 39 34.61 -44.25 6.04
CA LYS A 39 36.06 -44.44 5.90
C LYS A 39 36.66 -45.18 7.10
N GLN A 40 36.25 -44.84 8.32
CA GLN A 40 36.69 -45.54 9.53
C GLN A 40 36.14 -46.98 9.58
N GLU A 41 34.88 -47.19 9.23
CA GLU A 41 34.24 -48.50 9.21
C GLU A 41 34.86 -49.44 8.17
N ILE A 42 35.13 -48.96 6.95
CA ILE A 42 35.80 -49.71 5.88
C ILE A 42 37.23 -50.07 6.29
N LEU A 43 38.01 -49.13 6.82
CA LEU A 43 39.38 -49.40 7.28
C LEU A 43 39.42 -50.38 8.45
N ALA A 44 38.46 -50.31 9.39
CA ALA A 44 38.35 -51.27 10.48
C ALA A 44 38.01 -52.68 9.96
N PHE A 45 37.08 -52.78 9.01
CA PHE A 45 36.69 -54.04 8.37
C PHE A 45 37.85 -54.66 7.57
N GLU A 46 38.53 -53.89 6.72
CA GLU A 46 39.72 -54.36 6.00
C GLU A 46 40.85 -54.76 6.96
N SER A 47 41.09 -53.98 8.02
CA SER A 47 42.11 -54.32 9.04
C SER A 47 41.79 -55.66 9.70
N HIS A 48 40.53 -55.94 9.99
CA HIS A 48 40.08 -57.21 10.53
C HIS A 48 40.29 -58.38 9.55
N LEU A 49 39.96 -58.19 8.26
CA LEU A 49 40.22 -59.18 7.21
C LEU A 49 41.72 -59.43 7.00
N ALA A 50 42.53 -58.37 6.98
CA ALA A 50 43.97 -58.44 6.83
C ALA A 50 44.62 -59.14 8.04
N ALA A 51 44.19 -58.84 9.27
CA ALA A 51 44.67 -59.50 10.48
C ALA A 51 44.44 -61.02 10.46
N ALA A 52 43.33 -61.49 9.87
CA ALA A 52 43.03 -62.91 9.70
C ALA A 52 43.80 -63.60 8.55
N SER A 53 44.36 -62.83 7.60
CA SER A 53 44.99 -63.35 6.38
C SER A 53 46.47 -62.98 6.25
N THR A 54 46.78 -61.73 5.90
CA THR A 54 48.14 -61.27 5.52
C THR A 54 48.92 -60.62 6.67
N LYS A 55 48.25 -60.26 7.77
CA LYS A 55 48.76 -59.51 8.93
C LYS A 55 49.40 -58.16 8.60
N GLN A 56 49.08 -57.58 7.44
CA GLN A 56 49.49 -56.22 7.08
C GLN A 56 48.60 -55.17 7.78
N THR A 57 49.20 -54.05 8.16
CA THR A 57 48.47 -52.88 8.68
C THR A 57 47.81 -52.13 7.52
N ILE A 58 46.49 -52.01 7.57
CA ILE A 58 45.72 -51.25 6.57
C ILE A 58 45.70 -49.77 6.93
N THR A 59 45.83 -48.94 5.91
CA THR A 59 45.92 -47.48 5.92
C THR A 59 45.16 -46.94 4.73
N GLU A 60 44.84 -45.64 4.73
CA GLU A 60 44.11 -45.01 3.63
C GLU A 60 44.76 -45.21 2.25
N SER A 61 46.09 -45.27 2.21
CA SER A 61 46.88 -45.41 0.98
C SER A 61 47.02 -46.83 0.43
N ASN A 62 46.73 -47.87 1.23
CA ASN A 62 46.81 -49.27 0.78
C ASN A 62 45.47 -50.02 0.85
N SER A 63 44.39 -49.35 1.30
CA SER A 63 43.02 -49.83 1.23
C SER A 63 42.61 -50.14 -0.21
N LEU A 64 41.95 -51.29 -0.41
CA LEU A 64 41.37 -51.67 -1.69
C LEU A 64 39.90 -51.29 -1.76
N LEU A 65 39.19 -51.39 -0.63
CA LEU A 65 37.75 -51.19 -0.50
C LEU A 65 37.34 -49.71 -0.37
N LEU A 66 38.19 -48.81 0.14
CA LEU A 66 37.85 -47.38 0.30
C LEU A 66 37.46 -46.68 -1.02
N SER A 67 37.98 -47.17 -2.15
CA SER A 67 37.65 -46.62 -3.48
C SER A 67 36.43 -47.28 -4.14
N GLN A 68 35.88 -48.34 -3.53
CA GLN A 68 34.88 -49.23 -4.13
C GLN A 68 33.58 -49.30 -3.35
N LEU A 69 33.61 -49.06 -2.02
CA LEU A 69 32.46 -49.21 -1.14
C LEU A 69 31.90 -47.87 -0.64
N THR A 70 30.57 -47.85 -0.47
CA THR A 70 29.80 -46.80 0.21
C THR A 70 28.71 -47.49 1.04
N SER A 71 28.22 -46.85 2.10
CA SER A 71 27.10 -47.39 2.86
C SER A 71 25.81 -47.40 2.03
N LEU A 72 25.06 -48.51 2.13
CA LEU A 72 23.77 -48.65 1.45
C LEU A 72 22.65 -48.15 2.35
N ASP A 73 22.35 -46.86 2.27
CA ASP A 73 21.19 -46.23 2.93
C ASP A 73 20.26 -45.58 1.89
N PRO A 74 19.29 -46.33 1.31
CA PRO A 74 18.40 -45.81 0.27
C PRO A 74 17.38 -44.76 0.75
N GLN A 75 17.18 -44.63 2.07
CA GLN A 75 16.29 -43.62 2.68
C GLN A 75 17.10 -42.48 3.35
N GLY A 76 18.43 -42.54 3.24
CA GLY A 76 19.35 -41.56 3.80
C GLY A 76 19.40 -40.24 3.03
N PRO A 77 20.19 -39.26 3.52
CA PRO A 77 20.42 -38.00 2.83
C PRO A 77 21.12 -38.23 1.47
N PRO A 78 20.85 -37.38 0.45
CA PRO A 78 21.46 -37.53 -0.87
C PRO A 78 22.99 -37.35 -0.79
N ARG A 79 23.70 -38.42 -1.14
CA ARG A 79 25.17 -38.52 -1.09
C ARG A 79 25.84 -37.88 -2.29
N ARG A 80 27.07 -37.39 -2.15
CA ARG A 80 27.86 -36.88 -3.29
C ARG A 80 28.19 -37.99 -4.30
N PRO A 81 27.81 -37.88 -5.59
CA PRO A 81 28.11 -38.92 -6.58
C PRO A 81 29.63 -39.04 -6.85
N PRO A 82 30.16 -40.27 -7.07
CA PRO A 82 31.54 -40.46 -7.51
C PRO A 82 31.81 -39.79 -8.87
N PRO A 83 33.02 -39.23 -9.12
CA PRO A 83 33.32 -38.51 -10.37
C PRO A 83 33.11 -39.34 -11.65
N LEU A 84 33.41 -40.65 -11.60
CA LEU A 84 33.19 -41.57 -12.71
C LEU A 84 31.71 -41.67 -13.09
N VAL A 85 30.82 -41.69 -12.09
CA VAL A 85 29.36 -41.72 -12.30
C VAL A 85 28.88 -40.38 -12.86
N GLN A 86 29.46 -39.25 -12.41
CA GLN A 86 29.12 -37.93 -12.95
C GLN A 86 29.45 -37.83 -14.45
N GLU A 87 30.65 -38.24 -14.89
CA GLU A 87 31.02 -38.23 -16.30
C GLU A 87 30.19 -39.22 -17.15
N GLN A 88 29.83 -40.39 -16.60
CA GLN A 88 28.89 -41.31 -17.26
C GLN A 88 27.51 -40.67 -17.46
N VAL A 89 26.93 -40.07 -16.42
CA VAL A 89 25.61 -39.40 -16.48
C VAL A 89 25.63 -38.20 -17.42
N LYS A 90 26.73 -37.44 -17.45
CA LYS A 90 26.95 -36.32 -18.38
C LYS A 90 27.05 -36.78 -19.85
N THR A 91 27.77 -37.87 -20.11
CA THR A 91 27.85 -38.51 -21.44
C THR A 91 26.47 -39.02 -21.90
N LEU A 92 25.70 -39.62 -21.00
CA LEU A 92 24.32 -40.04 -21.27
C LEU A 92 23.38 -38.85 -21.51
N ASN A 93 23.53 -37.75 -20.76
CA ASN A 93 22.75 -36.54 -20.97
C ASN A 93 23.00 -35.92 -22.35
N GLN A 94 24.28 -35.83 -22.75
CA GLN A 94 24.67 -35.30 -24.07
C GLN A 94 24.16 -36.18 -25.23
N SER A 95 24.25 -37.50 -25.10
CA SER A 95 23.86 -38.44 -26.17
C SER A 95 22.35 -38.67 -26.28
N LEU A 96 21.63 -38.73 -25.15
CA LEU A 96 20.19 -39.06 -25.10
C LEU A 96 19.29 -37.86 -24.80
N ARG A 97 19.86 -36.66 -24.58
CA ARG A 97 19.14 -35.43 -24.19
C ARG A 97 18.25 -35.64 -22.95
N LEU A 98 18.77 -36.35 -21.94
CA LEU A 98 18.01 -36.76 -20.75
C LEU A 98 17.39 -35.56 -20.00
N GLY A 99 18.12 -34.46 -19.83
CA GLY A 99 17.62 -33.25 -19.18
C GLY A 99 16.42 -32.66 -19.90
N HIS A 100 16.44 -32.63 -21.24
CA HIS A 100 15.32 -32.21 -22.06
C HIS A 100 14.10 -33.13 -21.87
N LEU A 101 14.30 -34.46 -21.86
CA LEU A 101 13.21 -35.42 -21.63
C LEU A 101 12.59 -35.28 -20.22
N LEU A 102 13.42 -35.06 -19.20
CA LEU A 102 12.95 -34.85 -17.82
C LEU A 102 12.18 -33.53 -17.67
N CYS A 103 12.64 -32.44 -18.29
CA CYS A 103 11.92 -31.16 -18.31
C CYS A 103 10.59 -31.22 -19.10
N ARG A 104 10.42 -32.19 -20.00
CA ARG A 104 9.15 -32.47 -20.70
C ARG A 104 8.18 -33.35 -19.91
N SER A 105 8.62 -34.01 -18.84
CA SER A 105 7.74 -34.85 -18.03
C SER A 105 6.67 -34.00 -17.36
N ARG A 106 5.40 -34.44 -17.45
CA ARG A 106 4.26 -33.85 -16.73
C ARG A 106 3.63 -34.83 -15.72
N SER A 107 4.04 -36.10 -15.75
CA SER A 107 3.50 -37.17 -14.90
C SER A 107 4.62 -38.05 -14.33
N PRO A 108 5.32 -37.62 -13.25
CA PRO A 108 5.17 -36.33 -12.57
C PRO A 108 5.94 -35.19 -13.27
N ASP A 109 5.59 -33.94 -12.98
CA ASP A 109 6.38 -32.78 -13.43
C ASP A 109 7.57 -32.54 -12.47
N PHE A 110 8.75 -32.97 -12.89
CA PHE A 110 9.97 -32.83 -12.10
C PHE A 110 10.45 -31.38 -12.01
N LEU A 111 10.26 -30.57 -13.05
CA LEU A 111 10.80 -29.21 -13.11
C LEU A 111 9.96 -28.27 -12.25
N LEU A 112 8.63 -28.38 -12.35
CA LEU A 112 7.70 -27.68 -11.48
C LEU A 112 7.90 -28.09 -10.00
N ASN A 113 8.19 -29.37 -9.72
CA ASN A 113 8.48 -29.81 -8.35
C ASN A 113 9.78 -29.23 -7.78
N ILE A 114 10.83 -29.05 -8.61
CA ILE A 114 12.08 -28.36 -8.20
C ILE A 114 11.80 -26.89 -7.88
N ILE A 115 10.99 -26.22 -8.70
CA ILE A 115 10.63 -24.81 -8.53
C ILE A 115 9.73 -24.63 -7.30
N GLN A 116 8.72 -25.47 -7.09
CA GLN A 116 7.82 -25.38 -5.93
C GLN A 116 8.54 -25.58 -4.58
N ARG A 117 9.67 -26.29 -4.55
CA ARG A 117 10.52 -26.42 -3.35
C ARG A 117 11.30 -25.13 -3.04
N GLN A 118 11.59 -24.32 -4.05
CA GLN A 118 12.24 -23.03 -3.91
C GLN A 118 11.14 -21.98 -3.77
N ALA A 119 10.83 -21.59 -2.53
CA ALA A 119 9.75 -20.64 -2.25
C ALA A 119 9.85 -19.42 -3.18
N SER A 120 8.70 -18.98 -3.73
CA SER A 120 8.58 -17.96 -4.80
C SER A 120 9.18 -16.58 -4.49
N SER A 121 9.71 -16.41 -3.29
CA SER A 121 10.41 -15.23 -2.78
C SER A 121 11.93 -15.26 -3.00
N GLN A 122 12.51 -16.39 -3.46
CA GLN A 122 13.96 -16.53 -3.68
C GLN A 122 14.30 -16.49 -5.16
N SER A 123 15.39 -15.78 -5.51
CA SER A 123 15.96 -15.76 -6.85
C SER A 123 16.39 -17.16 -7.29
N MET A 124 16.13 -17.52 -8.55
CA MET A 124 16.55 -18.80 -9.15
C MET A 124 17.59 -18.60 -10.28
N PRO A 125 18.87 -18.27 -10.00
CA PRO A 125 19.88 -18.04 -11.04
C PRO A 125 20.03 -19.21 -12.03
N TRP A 126 19.94 -20.45 -11.53
CA TRP A 126 20.04 -21.67 -12.36
C TRP A 126 18.95 -21.78 -13.43
N LEU A 127 17.80 -21.12 -13.24
CA LEU A 127 16.72 -21.12 -14.22
C LEU A 127 17.11 -20.31 -15.46
N ALA A 128 17.89 -19.23 -15.28
CA ALA A 128 18.41 -18.46 -16.40
C ALA A 128 19.40 -19.29 -17.23
N ASP A 129 20.27 -20.07 -16.59
CA ASP A 129 21.18 -21.00 -17.26
C ASP A 129 20.42 -22.12 -17.97
N LEU A 130 19.31 -22.63 -17.41
CA LEU A 130 18.45 -23.62 -18.05
C LEU A 130 17.78 -23.07 -19.33
N VAL A 131 17.18 -21.88 -19.25
CA VAL A 131 16.57 -21.22 -20.42
C VAL A 131 17.63 -20.91 -21.47
N GLN A 132 18.83 -20.45 -21.07
CA GLN A 132 19.93 -20.16 -21.99
C GLN A 132 20.53 -21.42 -22.65
N SER A 133 20.75 -22.50 -21.90
CA SER A 133 21.32 -23.76 -22.38
C SER A 133 20.33 -24.65 -23.17
N SER A 134 19.03 -24.37 -23.10
CA SER A 134 18.05 -25.06 -23.94
C SER A 134 18.31 -24.81 -25.45
N GLU A 135 18.73 -25.87 -26.16
CA GLU A 135 18.94 -25.91 -27.62
C GLU A 135 17.62 -26.09 -28.41
N GLY A 136 16.47 -26.15 -27.73
CA GLY A 136 15.16 -26.45 -28.33
C GLY A 136 14.16 -25.29 -28.23
N SER A 137 12.95 -25.50 -28.75
CA SER A 137 11.85 -24.56 -28.54
C SER A 137 11.53 -24.43 -27.05
N LEU A 138 11.17 -23.21 -26.63
CA LEU A 138 10.70 -22.90 -25.29
C LEU A 138 9.48 -23.76 -24.89
N ASP A 139 8.75 -24.32 -25.86
CA ASP A 139 7.57 -25.21 -25.72
C ASP A 139 7.72 -26.37 -24.73
N VAL A 140 8.95 -26.74 -24.40
CA VAL A 140 9.27 -27.80 -23.45
C VAL A 140 9.15 -27.36 -21.99
N LEU A 141 9.29 -26.07 -21.70
CA LEU A 141 9.26 -25.54 -20.33
C LEU A 141 7.82 -25.28 -19.87
N PRO A 142 7.44 -25.67 -18.63
CA PRO A 142 6.20 -25.25 -17.98
C PRO A 142 6.03 -23.73 -18.00
N VAL A 143 4.79 -23.26 -18.10
CA VAL A 143 4.46 -21.82 -18.20
C VAL A 143 5.04 -21.03 -17.03
N GLN A 144 4.95 -21.58 -15.82
CA GLN A 144 5.44 -20.98 -14.57
C GLN A 144 6.96 -20.72 -14.62
N CYS A 145 7.72 -21.54 -15.35
CA CYS A 145 9.17 -21.34 -15.54
C CYS A 145 9.46 -20.13 -16.43
N LEU A 146 8.62 -19.91 -17.45
CA LEU A 146 8.77 -18.79 -18.39
C LEU A 146 8.45 -17.48 -17.66
N CYS A 147 7.36 -17.47 -16.90
CA CYS A 147 6.95 -16.30 -16.12
C CYS A 147 8.01 -15.94 -15.06
N GLU A 148 8.60 -16.92 -14.36
CA GLU A 148 9.69 -16.66 -13.41
C GLU A 148 10.93 -16.05 -14.08
N PHE A 149 11.34 -16.61 -15.22
CA PHE A 149 12.47 -16.08 -15.98
C PHE A 149 12.22 -14.63 -16.44
N LEU A 150 10.99 -14.31 -16.88
CA LEU A 150 10.60 -12.94 -17.24
C LEU A 150 10.73 -11.97 -16.05
N LEU A 151 10.27 -12.38 -14.86
CA LEU A 151 10.33 -11.55 -13.65
C LEU A 151 11.76 -11.32 -13.16
N HIS A 152 12.61 -12.34 -13.18
CA HIS A 152 14.00 -12.22 -12.74
C HIS A 152 14.81 -11.30 -13.65
N ASP A 153 14.59 -11.35 -14.96
CA ASP A 153 15.23 -10.41 -15.88
C ASP A 153 14.71 -8.99 -15.70
N ALA A 154 13.39 -8.83 -15.52
CA ALA A 154 12.78 -7.53 -15.27
C ALA A 154 13.27 -6.84 -13.97
N ALA A 155 13.87 -7.60 -13.04
CA ALA A 155 14.52 -7.12 -11.83
C ALA A 155 16.02 -6.75 -12.03
N ASP A 156 16.76 -7.51 -12.85
CA ASP A 156 18.17 -7.23 -13.18
C ASP A 156 18.34 -5.97 -14.05
N ASN A 157 17.29 -5.56 -14.78
CA ASN A 157 17.28 -4.33 -15.57
C ASN A 157 17.13 -3.07 -14.69
N SER A 158 18.17 -2.73 -13.94
CA SER A 158 18.37 -1.35 -13.47
C SER A 158 18.55 -0.41 -14.68
N PRO A 159 18.13 0.86 -14.61
CA PRO A 159 18.48 1.82 -15.65
C PRO A 159 20.00 1.88 -15.77
N VAL A 160 20.50 1.63 -16.97
CA VAL A 160 21.92 1.67 -17.28
C VAL A 160 22.32 3.14 -17.27
N ASP A 161 23.08 3.57 -16.25
CA ASP A 161 23.91 4.77 -16.40
C ASP A 161 24.84 4.55 -17.61
N ASP A 162 24.99 5.56 -18.47
CA ASP A 162 25.62 5.50 -19.80
C ASP A 162 27.15 5.19 -19.82
N ASP A 163 27.68 4.50 -18.81
CA ASP A 163 29.05 3.98 -18.75
C ASP A 163 29.25 2.73 -19.66
N GLU A 164 28.78 2.78 -20.91
CA GLU A 164 28.98 1.70 -21.88
C GLU A 164 30.47 1.46 -22.20
N GLU A 165 31.35 2.46 -22.03
CA GLU A 165 32.74 2.42 -22.52
C GLU A 165 33.63 1.34 -21.87
N GLY A 166 33.23 0.75 -20.73
CA GLY A 166 34.01 -0.27 -20.01
C GLY A 166 33.72 -1.75 -20.33
N GLU A 167 32.56 -2.09 -20.93
CA GLU A 167 32.14 -3.50 -21.04
C GLU A 167 32.90 -4.30 -22.11
N SER A 168 33.57 -5.40 -21.69
CA SER A 168 34.19 -6.38 -22.59
C SER A 168 33.25 -6.91 -23.67
N LYS A 169 33.75 -7.07 -24.91
CA LYS A 169 32.96 -7.54 -26.08
C LYS A 169 32.19 -8.84 -25.84
N GLU A 170 32.71 -9.75 -25.04
CA GLU A 170 32.05 -11.02 -24.68
C GLU A 170 30.82 -10.82 -23.78
N LEU A 171 30.89 -9.87 -22.81
CA LEU A 171 29.77 -9.52 -21.94
C LEU A 171 28.62 -8.91 -22.75
N ARG A 172 28.94 -7.98 -23.67
CA ARG A 172 27.95 -7.39 -24.60
C ARG A 172 27.27 -8.45 -25.48
N ALA A 173 28.01 -9.47 -25.94
CA ALA A 173 27.44 -10.56 -26.73
C ALA A 173 26.45 -11.42 -25.91
N LYS A 174 26.81 -11.79 -24.67
CA LYS A 174 25.93 -12.54 -23.75
C LYS A 174 24.67 -11.72 -23.38
N LYS A 175 24.82 -10.43 -23.10
CA LYS A 175 23.70 -9.49 -22.82
C LYS A 175 22.70 -9.45 -23.99
N ARG A 176 23.18 -9.33 -25.24
CA ARG A 176 22.34 -9.38 -26.45
C ARG A 176 21.64 -10.72 -26.64
N GLN A 177 22.33 -11.83 -26.42
CA GLN A 177 21.74 -13.18 -26.53
C GLN A 177 20.63 -13.39 -25.49
N ARG A 178 20.84 -12.92 -24.25
CA ARG A 178 19.85 -12.96 -23.16
C ARG A 178 18.60 -12.15 -23.52
N GLN A 179 18.76 -10.91 -24.00
CA GLN A 179 17.67 -10.06 -24.49
C GLN A 179 16.91 -10.69 -25.68
N GLN A 180 17.60 -11.35 -26.61
CA GLN A 180 16.94 -12.03 -27.73
C GLN A 180 16.08 -13.21 -27.26
N LYS A 181 16.57 -14.05 -26.33
CA LYS A 181 15.77 -15.14 -25.74
C LYS A 181 14.60 -14.60 -24.92
N GLN A 182 14.77 -13.48 -24.21
CA GLN A 182 13.67 -12.81 -23.51
C GLN A 182 12.58 -12.32 -24.46
N ARG A 183 12.92 -11.70 -25.60
CA ARG A 183 11.95 -11.29 -26.64
C ARG A 183 11.17 -12.50 -27.19
N GLN A 184 11.85 -13.61 -27.46
CA GLN A 184 11.20 -14.85 -27.90
C GLN A 184 10.26 -15.44 -26.84
N LEU A 185 10.66 -15.39 -25.57
CA LEU A 185 9.85 -15.86 -24.45
C LEU A 185 8.62 -14.96 -24.20
N LEU A 186 8.80 -13.64 -24.29
CA LEU A 186 7.70 -12.69 -24.16
C LEU A 186 6.68 -12.88 -25.28
N GLY A 187 7.14 -12.95 -26.54
CA GLY A 187 6.26 -13.23 -27.68
C GLY A 187 5.51 -14.55 -27.54
N ARG A 188 6.15 -15.60 -27.01
CA ARG A 188 5.46 -16.87 -26.72
C ARG A 188 4.43 -16.77 -25.60
N LEU A 189 4.70 -16.01 -24.53
CA LEU A 189 3.72 -15.79 -23.46
C LEU A 189 2.54 -14.93 -23.96
N GLN A 190 2.80 -13.95 -24.83
CA GLN A 190 1.76 -13.17 -25.52
C GLN A 190 0.94 -14.06 -26.47
N ASP A 191 1.56 -14.95 -27.26
CA ASP A 191 0.86 -15.91 -28.12
C ASP A 191 -0.05 -16.88 -27.33
N LEU A 192 0.27 -17.18 -26.06
CA LEU A 192 -0.57 -18.00 -25.17
C LEU A 192 -1.77 -17.24 -24.60
N LEU A 193 -1.75 -15.91 -24.55
CA LEU A 193 -2.85 -15.07 -24.03
C LEU A 193 -3.72 -14.46 -25.13
N LEU A 194 -3.07 -13.94 -26.18
CA LEU A 194 -3.67 -13.12 -27.25
C LEU A 194 -3.74 -13.88 -28.59
N GLY A 195 -2.97 -14.95 -28.74
CA GLY A 195 -2.85 -15.66 -30.01
C GLY A 195 -4.07 -16.53 -30.36
N PRO A 196 -4.29 -16.87 -31.64
CA PRO A 196 -5.42 -17.68 -32.10
C PRO A 196 -5.35 -19.17 -31.68
N LYS A 197 -4.38 -19.52 -30.83
CA LYS A 197 -4.19 -20.85 -30.23
C LYS A 197 -4.21 -20.81 -28.69
N ALA A 198 -4.55 -19.67 -28.09
CA ALA A 198 -4.75 -19.56 -26.66
C ALA A 198 -5.78 -20.60 -26.20
N ASP A 199 -5.46 -21.33 -25.13
CA ASP A 199 -6.36 -22.28 -24.50
C ASP A 199 -6.65 -21.84 -23.05
N GLU A 200 -7.82 -22.22 -22.54
CA GLU A 200 -8.29 -21.79 -21.22
C GLU A 200 -7.34 -22.20 -20.09
N GLN A 201 -6.74 -23.40 -20.15
CA GLN A 201 -5.86 -23.87 -19.09
C GLN A 201 -4.56 -23.07 -19.08
N THR A 202 -3.87 -22.93 -20.22
CA THR A 202 -2.61 -22.19 -20.26
C THR A 202 -2.80 -20.70 -20.02
N THR A 203 -3.88 -20.09 -20.50
CA THR A 203 -4.24 -18.70 -20.22
C THR A 203 -4.42 -18.47 -18.72
N CYS A 204 -5.17 -19.36 -18.06
CA CYS A 204 -5.31 -19.34 -16.60
C CYS A 204 -3.95 -19.52 -15.91
N GLU A 205 -3.14 -20.52 -16.28
CA GLU A 205 -1.82 -20.75 -15.67
C GLU A 205 -0.83 -19.58 -15.82
N VAL A 206 -0.85 -18.86 -16.95
CA VAL A 206 -0.03 -17.64 -17.15
C VAL A 206 -0.47 -16.56 -16.15
N LEU A 207 -1.76 -16.21 -16.14
CA LEU A 207 -2.26 -15.08 -15.36
C LEU A 207 -2.26 -15.37 -13.86
N ASP A 208 -2.72 -16.55 -13.45
CA ASP A 208 -2.70 -17.05 -12.07
C ASP A 208 -1.33 -16.85 -11.40
N TYR A 209 -0.26 -17.19 -12.12
CA TYR A 209 1.10 -17.10 -11.64
C TYR A 209 1.51 -15.66 -11.27
N PHE A 210 1.13 -14.66 -12.07
CA PHE A 210 1.42 -13.26 -11.74
C PHE A 210 0.39 -12.68 -10.74
N LEU A 211 -0.89 -12.97 -10.93
CA LEU A 211 -1.99 -12.47 -10.10
C LEU A 211 -1.83 -12.88 -8.63
N ARG A 212 -1.46 -14.14 -8.34
CA ARG A 212 -1.15 -14.59 -6.97
C ARG A 212 0.00 -13.81 -6.31
N ARG A 213 0.91 -13.21 -7.09
CA ARG A 213 2.01 -12.40 -6.55
C ARG A 213 1.56 -10.98 -6.18
N LEU A 214 0.39 -10.52 -6.63
CA LEU A 214 -0.17 -9.20 -6.27
C LEU A 214 -0.59 -9.12 -4.79
N SER A 215 -0.83 -10.25 -4.11
CA SER A 215 -1.06 -10.30 -2.65
C SER A 215 0.22 -10.64 -1.85
N SER A 216 1.40 -10.61 -2.48
CA SER A 216 2.66 -10.86 -1.79
C SER A 216 2.95 -9.82 -0.71
N SER A 217 3.45 -10.27 0.45
CA SER A 217 3.91 -9.40 1.52
C SER A 217 5.11 -8.53 1.12
N GLN A 218 5.86 -8.94 0.09
CA GLN A 218 7.01 -8.21 -0.42
C GLN A 218 6.60 -7.23 -1.53
N VAL A 219 6.76 -5.93 -1.30
CA VAL A 219 6.44 -4.87 -2.27
C VAL A 219 7.14 -5.10 -3.62
N ALA A 220 8.42 -5.47 -3.61
CA ALA A 220 9.18 -5.75 -4.83
C ALA A 220 8.57 -6.90 -5.67
N SER A 221 8.04 -7.93 -5.02
CA SER A 221 7.36 -9.06 -5.68
C SER A 221 6.08 -8.59 -6.40
N ARG A 222 5.28 -7.73 -5.75
CA ARG A 222 4.07 -7.14 -6.34
C ARG A 222 4.39 -6.23 -7.53
N VAL A 223 5.39 -5.35 -7.41
CA VAL A 223 5.82 -4.44 -8.48
C VAL A 223 6.35 -5.21 -9.69
N LEU A 224 7.14 -6.26 -9.47
CA LEU A 224 7.60 -7.14 -10.56
C LEU A 224 6.43 -7.87 -11.21
N ALA A 225 5.46 -8.37 -10.43
CA ALA A 225 4.27 -9.03 -10.98
C ALA A 225 3.41 -8.10 -11.84
N MET A 226 3.17 -6.85 -11.43
CA MET A 226 2.47 -5.83 -12.23
C MET A 226 3.24 -5.50 -13.52
N LYS A 227 4.57 -5.34 -13.44
CA LYS A 227 5.44 -5.13 -14.62
C LYS A 227 5.40 -6.34 -15.57
N GLY A 228 5.35 -7.56 -15.02
CA GLY A 228 5.15 -8.80 -15.75
C GLY A 228 3.83 -8.80 -16.52
N LEU A 229 2.71 -8.61 -15.81
CA LEU A 229 1.36 -8.53 -16.39
C LEU A 229 1.29 -7.49 -17.52
N SER A 230 1.80 -6.27 -17.29
CA SER A 230 1.87 -5.24 -18.33
C SER A 230 2.62 -5.70 -19.57
N LEU A 231 3.78 -6.36 -19.43
CA LEU A 231 4.52 -6.89 -20.58
C LEU A 231 3.76 -7.98 -21.33
N VAL A 232 3.11 -8.93 -20.65
CA VAL A 232 2.43 -10.05 -21.33
C VAL A 232 1.07 -9.67 -21.93
N LEU A 233 0.43 -8.62 -21.42
CA LEU A 233 -0.88 -8.17 -21.88
C LEU A 233 -0.80 -7.09 -22.97
N SER A 234 0.26 -6.28 -23.00
CA SER A 234 0.43 -5.25 -24.04
C SER A 234 0.70 -5.87 -25.42
N GLU A 235 -0.15 -5.56 -26.40
CA GLU A 235 0.08 -5.92 -27.79
C GLU A 235 1.39 -5.29 -28.32
N GLY A 236 2.25 -6.10 -28.94
CA GLY A 236 3.43 -5.61 -29.67
C GLY A 236 4.65 -5.23 -28.83
N GLY A 237 4.78 -5.77 -27.61
CA GLY A 237 5.94 -5.55 -26.74
C GLY A 237 7.31 -5.66 -27.44
N LEU A 238 8.03 -4.54 -27.53
CA LEU A 238 9.35 -4.38 -28.16
C LEU A 238 9.41 -4.37 -29.71
N ARG A 239 8.43 -3.75 -30.38
CA ARG A 239 8.72 -3.09 -31.67
C ARG A 239 9.53 -1.82 -31.41
N ASP A 240 10.59 -1.61 -32.19
CA ASP A 240 11.41 -0.39 -32.16
C ASP A 240 10.55 0.85 -32.44
N GLY A 241 11.04 2.03 -32.02
CA GLY A 241 10.30 3.29 -31.99
C GLY A 241 9.95 3.91 -33.34
N GLU A 242 9.20 3.19 -34.17
CA GLU A 242 8.47 3.71 -35.32
C GLU A 242 7.01 3.88 -34.91
N GLU A 243 6.64 5.15 -34.73
CA GLU A 243 5.29 5.74 -34.77
C GLU A 243 4.12 4.83 -34.33
N ARG A 244 3.62 5.06 -33.10
CA ARG A 244 2.24 4.70 -32.71
C ARG A 244 1.27 5.46 -33.62
N ASP A 245 0.97 4.89 -34.79
CA ASP A 245 -0.29 5.17 -35.49
C ASP A 245 -1.42 4.87 -34.50
N GLN A 246 -2.12 5.91 -34.06
CA GLN A 246 -3.18 5.81 -33.08
C GLN A 246 -4.33 4.97 -33.67
N PRO A 247 -4.62 3.76 -33.15
CA PRO A 247 -5.89 3.13 -33.45
C PRO A 247 -7.00 3.96 -32.78
N MET A 248 -8.14 3.99 -33.45
CA MET A 248 -9.33 4.80 -33.13
C MET A 248 -9.67 4.81 -31.63
N GLU A 249 -9.98 5.99 -31.10
CA GLU A 249 -10.37 6.21 -29.69
C GLU A 249 -11.50 5.24 -29.27
N GLU A 250 -11.23 4.38 -28.28
CA GLU A 250 -12.26 3.61 -27.57
C GLU A 250 -12.40 4.22 -26.17
N ASP A 251 -13.64 4.61 -25.83
CA ASP A 251 -14.02 5.41 -24.66
C ASP A 251 -13.75 4.71 -23.30
N SER A 252 -12.49 4.67 -22.84
CA SER A 252 -12.14 4.32 -21.45
C SER A 252 -11.44 5.47 -20.72
N THR A 253 -12.24 6.49 -20.35
CA THR A 253 -11.78 7.65 -19.56
C THR A 253 -10.97 7.25 -18.31
N ASP A 254 -11.26 6.11 -17.69
CA ASP A 254 -10.54 5.63 -16.51
C ASP A 254 -9.10 5.15 -16.81
N ALA A 255 -8.82 4.66 -18.02
CA ALA A 255 -7.48 4.24 -18.44
C ALA A 255 -6.57 5.44 -18.72
N GLU A 256 -7.13 6.58 -19.14
CA GLU A 256 -6.41 7.86 -19.26
C GLU A 256 -6.04 8.45 -17.89
N LEU A 257 -6.88 8.25 -16.87
CA LEU A 257 -6.63 8.69 -15.50
C LEU A 257 -5.48 7.91 -14.83
N LEU A 258 -5.31 6.63 -15.19
CA LEU A 258 -4.36 5.72 -14.56
C LEU A 258 -3.47 5.02 -15.62
N PRO A 259 -2.61 5.76 -16.34
CA PRO A 259 -1.85 5.23 -17.50
C PRO A 259 -0.87 4.10 -17.13
N GLY A 260 -0.41 4.02 -15.87
CA GLY A 260 0.41 2.90 -15.37
C GLY A 260 -0.35 1.57 -15.21
N TYR A 261 -1.68 1.59 -15.37
CA TYR A 261 -2.58 0.44 -15.15
C TYR A 261 -3.44 0.11 -16.37
N GLN A 262 -3.05 0.58 -17.57
CA GLN A 262 -3.67 0.19 -18.84
C GLN A 262 -3.77 -1.33 -19.00
N TRP A 263 -2.75 -2.06 -18.53
CA TRP A 263 -2.75 -3.52 -18.51
C TRP A 263 -3.97 -4.14 -17.82
N LEU A 264 -4.50 -3.49 -16.78
CA LEU A 264 -5.63 -3.97 -15.98
C LEU A 264 -6.96 -3.39 -16.47
N LEU A 265 -6.98 -2.09 -16.76
CA LEU A 265 -8.20 -1.35 -17.08
C LEU A 265 -8.59 -1.41 -18.57
N GLN A 266 -7.67 -1.81 -19.45
CA GLN A 266 -7.88 -1.81 -20.90
C GLN A 266 -7.42 -3.13 -21.56
N ASP A 267 -6.19 -3.60 -21.31
CA ASP A 267 -5.65 -4.76 -22.02
C ASP A 267 -6.26 -6.09 -21.54
N LEU A 268 -6.36 -6.30 -20.22
CA LEU A 268 -6.91 -7.54 -19.65
C LEU A 268 -8.38 -7.81 -20.02
N PRO A 269 -9.30 -6.81 -20.03
CA PRO A 269 -10.66 -6.98 -20.54
C PRO A 269 -10.75 -7.32 -22.04
N LYS A 270 -9.70 -7.04 -22.83
CA LYS A 270 -9.63 -7.33 -24.28
C LYS A 270 -9.14 -8.74 -24.60
N LEU A 271 -8.81 -9.56 -23.59
CA LEU A 271 -8.36 -10.93 -23.79
C LEU A 271 -9.44 -11.81 -24.48
N PRO A 272 -9.07 -12.66 -25.47
CA PRO A 272 -10.01 -13.58 -26.12
C PRO A 272 -10.75 -14.54 -25.18
N LEU A 273 -10.14 -14.86 -24.03
CA LEU A 273 -10.68 -15.75 -23.00
C LEU A 273 -10.95 -15.00 -21.67
N PHE A 274 -11.31 -13.71 -21.76
CA PHE A 274 -11.54 -12.85 -20.59
C PHE A 274 -12.54 -13.44 -19.57
N ASP A 275 -13.66 -14.01 -20.03
CA ASP A 275 -14.69 -14.58 -19.14
C ASP A 275 -14.15 -15.69 -18.23
N SER A 276 -13.26 -16.55 -18.73
CA SER A 276 -12.61 -17.62 -17.96
C SER A 276 -11.67 -17.08 -16.87
N VAL A 277 -11.09 -15.89 -17.07
CA VAL A 277 -10.05 -15.34 -16.19
C VAL A 277 -10.54 -14.19 -15.30
N ARG A 278 -11.68 -13.56 -15.59
CA ARG A 278 -12.16 -12.40 -14.81
C ARG A 278 -12.41 -12.74 -13.34
N GLY A 279 -12.91 -13.94 -13.04
CA GLY A 279 -13.22 -14.37 -11.68
C GLY A 279 -11.97 -14.62 -10.83
N MET A 280 -10.98 -15.32 -11.42
CA MET A 280 -9.65 -15.47 -10.83
C MET A 280 -8.96 -14.12 -10.62
N THR A 281 -9.07 -13.21 -11.59
CA THR A 281 -8.54 -11.85 -11.50
C THR A 281 -9.19 -11.08 -10.36
N ALA A 282 -10.52 -11.06 -10.29
CA ALA A 282 -11.25 -10.39 -9.21
C ALA A 282 -10.86 -10.93 -7.82
N SER A 283 -10.76 -12.26 -7.67
CA SER A 283 -10.33 -12.89 -6.41
C SER A 283 -8.89 -12.50 -6.02
N ALA A 284 -7.95 -12.51 -6.97
CA ALA A 284 -6.58 -12.08 -6.72
C ALA A 284 -6.50 -10.59 -6.32
N LEU A 285 -7.30 -9.73 -6.95
CA LEU A 285 -7.35 -8.30 -6.60
C LEU A 285 -7.99 -8.05 -5.23
N GLN A 286 -9.03 -8.80 -4.85
CA GLN A 286 -9.61 -8.77 -3.50
C GLN A 286 -8.57 -9.10 -2.42
N GLN A 287 -7.71 -10.09 -2.66
CA GLN A 287 -6.60 -10.39 -1.74
C GLN A 287 -5.48 -9.32 -1.81
N ALA A 288 -5.24 -8.73 -2.97
CA ALA A 288 -4.23 -7.69 -3.15
C ALA A 288 -4.60 -6.36 -2.47
N ILE A 289 -5.88 -5.94 -2.44
CA ILE A 289 -6.30 -4.67 -1.78
C ILE A 289 -6.04 -4.66 -0.27
N HIS A 290 -5.90 -5.82 0.39
CA HIS A 290 -5.53 -5.91 1.80
C HIS A 290 -4.03 -5.68 2.03
N MET A 291 -3.21 -6.09 1.07
CA MET A 291 -1.74 -6.10 1.17
C MET A 291 -1.07 -4.87 0.54
N GLU A 292 -1.71 -4.26 -0.46
CA GLU A 292 -1.13 -3.14 -1.18
C GLU A 292 -1.11 -1.85 -0.35
N THR A 293 -0.09 -1.03 -0.54
CA THR A 293 0.15 0.24 0.16
C THR A 293 0.11 1.46 -0.76
N ASP A 294 0.27 1.27 -2.08
CA ASP A 294 0.15 2.38 -3.04
C ASP A 294 -1.32 2.73 -3.35
N PRO A 295 -1.74 4.01 -3.17
CA PRO A 295 -3.10 4.43 -3.48
C PRO A 295 -3.50 4.34 -4.95
N GLN A 296 -2.58 4.48 -5.92
CA GLN A 296 -2.93 4.41 -7.35
C GLN A 296 -3.18 2.96 -7.79
N THR A 297 -2.37 2.02 -7.30
CA THR A 297 -2.63 0.59 -7.46
C THR A 297 -4.00 0.20 -6.91
N ILE A 298 -4.32 0.62 -5.68
CA ILE A 298 -5.64 0.36 -5.06
C ILE A 298 -6.77 1.04 -5.86
N SER A 299 -6.54 2.23 -6.42
CA SER A 299 -7.50 2.92 -7.28
C SER A 299 -7.85 2.09 -8.52
N ALA A 300 -6.83 1.58 -9.23
CA ALA A 300 -7.02 0.72 -10.40
C ALA A 300 -7.75 -0.59 -10.05
N TYR A 301 -7.40 -1.22 -8.92
CA TYR A 301 -8.06 -2.44 -8.46
C TYR A 301 -9.55 -2.22 -8.17
N LEU A 302 -9.91 -1.11 -7.51
CA LEU A 302 -11.30 -0.79 -7.18
C LEU A 302 -12.14 -0.46 -8.43
N ILE A 303 -11.57 0.26 -9.40
CA ILE A 303 -12.23 0.56 -10.67
C ILE A 303 -12.52 -0.74 -11.42
N TYR A 304 -11.50 -1.59 -11.63
CA TYR A 304 -11.67 -2.91 -12.27
C TYR A 304 -12.72 -3.78 -11.57
N LEU A 305 -12.66 -3.88 -10.23
CA LEU A 305 -13.60 -4.68 -9.45
C LEU A 305 -15.05 -4.17 -9.59
N SER A 306 -15.25 -2.86 -9.74
CA SER A 306 -16.60 -2.30 -9.94
C SER A 306 -17.20 -2.60 -11.31
N GLN A 307 -16.36 -2.86 -12.32
CA GLN A 307 -16.75 -3.09 -13.71
C GLN A 307 -16.86 -4.58 -14.07
N HIS A 308 -15.98 -5.42 -13.49
CA HIS A 308 -15.73 -6.78 -14.00
C HIS A 308 -15.87 -7.92 -12.99
N ALA A 309 -16.02 -7.64 -11.68
CA ALA A 309 -16.12 -8.71 -10.69
C ALA A 309 -17.35 -9.63 -10.91
N PRO A 310 -17.24 -10.95 -10.70
CA PRO A 310 -18.35 -11.90 -10.87
C PRO A 310 -19.37 -11.80 -9.73
N VAL A 311 -20.24 -10.80 -9.79
CA VAL A 311 -21.26 -10.51 -8.79
C VAL A 311 -22.60 -11.22 -9.05
N GLU A 312 -22.63 -12.19 -9.97
CA GLU A 312 -23.80 -13.01 -10.32
C GLU A 312 -24.09 -14.05 -9.23
N GLU A 313 -23.06 -14.55 -8.54
CA GLU A 313 -23.22 -15.40 -7.37
C GLU A 313 -23.29 -14.57 -6.08
N GLN A 314 -24.21 -14.94 -5.18
CA GLN A 314 -24.43 -14.19 -3.95
C GLN A 314 -23.23 -14.25 -2.99
N ALA A 315 -22.52 -15.39 -2.95
CA ALA A 315 -21.33 -15.58 -2.12
C ALA A 315 -20.22 -14.61 -2.56
N LEU A 316 -19.82 -14.66 -3.83
CA LEU A 316 -18.79 -13.78 -4.41
C LEU A 316 -19.11 -12.29 -4.23
N HIS A 317 -20.39 -11.91 -4.31
CA HIS A 317 -20.82 -10.53 -4.07
C HIS A 317 -20.76 -10.13 -2.58
N ASN A 318 -21.06 -11.06 -1.65
CA ASN A 318 -20.84 -10.84 -0.21
C ASN A 318 -19.35 -10.66 0.10
N ASP A 319 -18.49 -11.51 -0.47
CA ASP A 319 -17.05 -11.47 -0.26
C ASP A 319 -16.47 -10.15 -0.80
N LEU A 320 -16.85 -9.74 -2.01
CA LEU A 320 -16.45 -8.44 -2.58
C LEU A 320 -16.86 -7.26 -1.69
N ALA A 321 -18.12 -7.23 -1.26
CA ALA A 321 -18.62 -6.14 -0.41
C ALA A 321 -17.89 -6.10 0.93
N LEU A 322 -17.57 -7.25 1.52
CA LEU A 322 -16.84 -7.35 2.78
C LEU A 322 -15.38 -6.94 2.65
N ASP A 323 -14.66 -7.41 1.63
CA ASP A 323 -13.25 -7.06 1.43
C ASP A 323 -13.05 -5.57 1.13
N VAL A 324 -13.93 -4.99 0.30
CA VAL A 324 -13.96 -3.53 0.06
C VAL A 324 -14.37 -2.77 1.34
N ALA A 325 -15.28 -3.32 2.16
CA ALA A 325 -15.65 -2.70 3.42
C ALA A 325 -14.50 -2.69 4.46
N ARG A 326 -13.71 -3.78 4.55
CA ARG A 326 -12.50 -3.84 5.38
C ARG A 326 -11.46 -2.81 4.95
N LEU A 327 -11.22 -2.68 3.63
CA LEU A 327 -10.37 -1.60 3.09
C LEU A 327 -10.84 -0.21 3.54
N ILE A 328 -12.15 0.05 3.51
CA ILE A 328 -12.73 1.36 3.87
C ILE A 328 -12.66 1.65 5.37
N VAL A 329 -13.00 0.67 6.21
CA VAL A 329 -13.14 0.85 7.66
C VAL A 329 -11.79 0.69 8.37
N GLU A 330 -11.06 -0.39 8.09
CA GLU A 330 -9.85 -0.78 8.82
C GLU A 330 -8.62 -0.04 8.28
N ARG A 331 -8.51 0.13 6.95
CA ARG A 331 -7.34 0.77 6.30
C ARG A 331 -7.54 2.27 6.09
N SER A 332 -8.09 2.95 7.10
CA SER A 332 -8.47 4.38 7.07
C SER A 332 -7.37 5.35 6.58
N THR A 333 -6.09 5.03 6.79
CA THR A 333 -4.96 5.81 6.24
C THR A 333 -4.95 5.85 4.72
N ILE A 334 -5.21 4.71 4.05
CA ILE A 334 -5.31 4.63 2.58
C ILE A 334 -6.50 5.45 2.10
N MET A 335 -7.66 5.33 2.76
CA MET A 335 -8.85 6.13 2.43
C MET A 335 -8.61 7.64 2.57
N ASN A 336 -7.87 8.06 3.60
CA ASN A 336 -7.49 9.47 3.77
C ASN A 336 -6.50 9.95 2.69
N CYS A 337 -5.67 9.07 2.14
CA CYS A 337 -4.81 9.38 0.98
C CYS A 337 -5.59 9.44 -0.34
N LEU A 338 -6.54 8.53 -0.57
CA LEU A 338 -7.41 8.50 -1.75
C LEU A 338 -8.33 9.72 -1.84
N PHE A 339 -8.87 10.19 -0.71
CA PHE A 339 -9.88 11.25 -0.65
C PHE A 339 -9.40 12.50 0.11
N CYS A 340 -8.11 12.80 0.05
CA CYS A 340 -7.54 13.97 0.73
C CYS A 340 -8.10 15.29 0.15
N LYS A 341 -8.90 16.03 0.93
CA LYS A 341 -9.47 17.35 0.55
C LYS A 341 -8.45 18.39 0.04
N HIS A 342 -7.16 18.18 0.27
CA HIS A 342 -6.05 19.08 -0.15
C HIS A 342 -5.31 18.61 -1.41
N SER A 343 -5.53 17.36 -1.83
CA SER A 343 -4.90 16.73 -2.98
C SER A 343 -6.00 16.27 -3.93
N CYS A 344 -6.59 17.22 -4.67
CA CYS A 344 -7.63 16.92 -5.67
C CYS A 344 -7.01 16.16 -6.85
N ARG A 345 -6.96 14.83 -6.71
CA ARG A 345 -6.56 13.89 -7.75
C ARG A 345 -7.75 13.61 -8.67
N PRO A 346 -7.57 13.57 -10.00
CA PRO A 346 -8.68 13.29 -10.91
C PRO A 346 -9.17 11.83 -10.76
N GLU A 347 -8.30 10.87 -10.41
CA GLU A 347 -8.71 9.49 -10.16
C GLU A 347 -9.63 9.31 -8.94
N SER A 348 -9.64 10.26 -7.99
CA SER A 348 -10.47 10.15 -6.76
C SER A 348 -11.97 10.10 -7.05
N ASP A 349 -12.48 10.87 -8.02
CA ASP A 349 -13.91 10.88 -8.34
C ASP A 349 -14.34 9.55 -9.01
N ALA A 350 -13.48 8.96 -9.84
CA ALA A 350 -13.70 7.66 -10.45
C ALA A 350 -13.72 6.54 -9.39
N VAL A 351 -12.75 6.53 -8.46
CA VAL A 351 -12.71 5.56 -7.35
C VAL A 351 -13.93 5.69 -6.42
N LEU A 352 -14.38 6.92 -6.12
CA LEU A 352 -15.61 7.11 -5.33
C LEU A 352 -16.83 6.55 -6.06
N SER A 353 -16.93 6.77 -7.37
CA SER A 353 -18.02 6.25 -8.21
C SER A 353 -18.00 4.73 -8.30
N ALA A 354 -16.82 4.13 -8.46
CA ALA A 354 -16.61 2.67 -8.44
C ALA A 354 -17.04 2.05 -7.10
N LEU A 355 -16.63 2.63 -5.97
CA LEU A 355 -17.02 2.20 -4.64
C LEU A 355 -18.54 2.30 -4.41
N ILE A 356 -19.15 3.42 -4.81
CA ILE A 356 -20.61 3.60 -4.74
C ILE A 356 -21.33 2.56 -5.60
N THR A 357 -20.82 2.24 -6.80
CA THR A 357 -21.40 1.25 -7.72
C THR A 357 -21.37 -0.15 -7.14
N ILE A 358 -20.26 -0.57 -6.52
CA ILE A 358 -20.13 -1.86 -5.82
C ILE A 358 -21.21 -1.97 -4.72
N PHE A 359 -21.28 -1.00 -3.80
CA PHE A 359 -22.23 -1.07 -2.69
C PHE A 359 -23.69 -0.86 -3.10
N SER A 360 -23.95 -0.07 -4.15
CA SER A 360 -25.31 0.14 -4.66
C SER A 360 -25.85 -1.09 -5.37
N SER A 361 -25.00 -1.81 -6.10
CA SER A 361 -25.32 -3.12 -6.68
C SER A 361 -25.55 -4.16 -5.59
N TYR A 362 -24.70 -4.17 -4.55
CA TYR A 362 -24.83 -5.06 -3.40
C TYR A 362 -26.16 -4.85 -2.65
N ILE A 363 -26.46 -3.62 -2.22
CA ILE A 363 -27.65 -3.34 -1.40
C ILE A 363 -28.95 -3.55 -2.17
N ARG A 364 -28.95 -3.29 -3.50
CA ARG A 364 -30.08 -3.55 -4.40
C ARG A 364 -30.39 -5.04 -4.54
N ARG A 365 -29.36 -5.90 -4.49
CA ARG A 365 -29.50 -7.36 -4.54
C ARG A 365 -29.87 -7.97 -3.17
N MET A 366 -29.34 -7.40 -2.09
CA MET A 366 -29.54 -7.91 -0.73
C MET A 366 -30.91 -7.57 -0.13
N ARG A 367 -31.50 -6.43 -0.49
CA ARG A 367 -32.85 -6.04 -0.04
C ARG A 367 -33.89 -6.92 -0.72
N LYS A 368 -34.51 -7.81 0.07
CA LYS A 368 -35.64 -8.64 -0.37
C LYS A 368 -36.95 -8.13 0.23
N THR A 369 -38.01 -8.10 -0.55
CA THR A 369 -39.40 -8.00 -0.07
C THR A 369 -39.85 -9.34 0.51
N LYS A 370 -40.77 -9.32 1.48
CA LYS A 370 -41.18 -10.49 2.30
C LYS A 370 -41.98 -11.59 1.56
N GLU A 371 -41.96 -11.62 0.23
CA GLU A 371 -42.71 -12.58 -0.59
C GLU A 371 -41.79 -13.70 -1.08
N GLY A 372 -41.40 -14.60 -0.17
CA GLY A 372 -40.73 -15.87 -0.51
C GLY A 372 -39.42 -16.15 0.24
N GLU A 373 -39.47 -17.22 1.04
CA GLU A 373 -38.36 -18.04 1.55
C GLU A 373 -37.41 -17.47 2.63
N ASP A 374 -37.25 -18.31 3.66
CA ASP A 374 -36.24 -18.35 4.73
C ASP A 374 -35.79 -17.03 5.37
N LEU A 375 -36.61 -16.61 6.34
CA LEU A 375 -36.42 -15.41 7.18
C LEU A 375 -35.20 -15.46 8.12
N TYR A 376 -34.52 -16.62 8.24
CA TYR A 376 -33.37 -16.82 9.14
C TYR A 376 -32.30 -17.71 8.49
N SER A 377 -31.37 -17.09 7.77
CA SER A 377 -30.04 -17.66 7.57
C SER A 377 -29.26 -17.54 8.88
N TRP A 378 -29.26 -18.59 9.70
CA TRP A 378 -28.39 -18.67 10.86
C TRP A 378 -26.93 -18.46 10.43
N SER A 379 -26.24 -17.55 11.09
CA SER A 379 -24.83 -17.25 10.86
C SER A 379 -24.10 -17.37 12.19
N GLU A 380 -23.02 -18.14 12.23
CA GLU A 380 -22.18 -18.29 13.42
C GLU A 380 -21.30 -17.05 13.71
N SER A 381 -21.37 -16.02 12.86
CA SER A 381 -20.57 -14.79 13.00
C SER A 381 -21.36 -13.65 13.66
N GLN A 382 -20.91 -13.25 14.85
CA GLN A 382 -21.50 -12.16 15.65
C GLN A 382 -21.48 -10.79 14.94
N ASP A 383 -20.68 -10.63 13.89
CA ASP A 383 -20.56 -9.38 13.14
C ASP A 383 -21.63 -9.18 12.06
N GLN A 384 -22.62 -10.08 11.95
CA GLN A 384 -23.77 -9.92 11.05
C GLN A 384 -24.97 -9.28 11.76
N VAL A 385 -25.65 -8.40 11.03
CA VAL A 385 -26.87 -7.72 11.48
C VAL A 385 -28.02 -7.99 10.51
N PHE A 386 -29.20 -8.24 11.08
CA PHE A 386 -30.46 -8.31 10.36
C PHE A 386 -31.08 -6.91 10.26
N LEU A 387 -31.23 -6.41 9.04
CA LEU A 387 -31.68 -5.06 8.73
C LEU A 387 -33.14 -5.06 8.27
N ARG A 388 -33.88 -4.02 8.68
CA ARG A 388 -35.27 -3.79 8.28
C ARG A 388 -35.50 -2.33 7.91
N TRP A 389 -35.97 -2.10 6.70
CA TRP A 389 -36.34 -0.77 6.19
C TRP A 389 -37.82 -0.47 6.39
N THR A 390 -38.16 0.83 6.36
CA THR A 390 -39.54 1.34 6.47
C THR A 390 -40.45 0.93 5.32
N THR A 391 -39.86 0.59 4.18
CA THR A 391 -40.49 -0.03 2.99
C THR A 391 -40.96 -1.46 3.25
N GLY A 392 -40.52 -2.11 4.33
CA GLY A 392 -40.83 -3.51 4.67
C GLY A 392 -39.81 -4.52 4.12
N GLU A 393 -38.83 -4.07 3.33
CA GLU A 393 -37.71 -4.89 2.87
C GLU A 393 -36.76 -5.25 4.04
N THR A 394 -36.08 -6.40 3.89
CA THR A 394 -35.13 -6.92 4.88
C THR A 394 -33.88 -7.49 4.21
N ALA A 395 -32.75 -7.49 4.93
CA ALA A 395 -31.49 -8.07 4.48
C ALA A 395 -30.61 -8.46 5.69
N THR A 396 -29.77 -9.49 5.56
CA THR A 396 -28.73 -9.83 6.55
C THR A 396 -27.36 -9.56 5.95
N MET A 397 -26.51 -8.76 6.60
CA MET A 397 -25.15 -8.48 6.12
C MET A 397 -24.19 -8.16 7.26
N HIS A 398 -22.89 -8.20 6.98
CA HIS A 398 -21.85 -7.85 7.94
C HIS A 398 -21.87 -6.35 8.27
N ILE A 399 -21.78 -5.99 9.55
CA ILE A 399 -21.84 -4.60 10.04
C ILE A 399 -20.79 -3.68 9.39
N LEU A 400 -19.61 -4.19 9.02
CA LEU A 400 -18.59 -3.42 8.31
C LEU A 400 -19.07 -2.91 6.94
N VAL A 401 -19.92 -3.68 6.24
CA VAL A 401 -20.51 -3.26 4.95
C VAL A 401 -21.43 -2.06 5.14
N VAL A 402 -22.23 -2.05 6.22
CA VAL A 402 -23.06 -0.89 6.59
C VAL A 402 -22.20 0.32 6.92
N HIS A 403 -21.19 0.14 7.79
CA HIS A 403 -20.26 1.20 8.15
C HIS A 403 -19.54 1.78 6.92
N ALA A 404 -19.11 0.93 5.97
CA ALA A 404 -18.47 1.36 4.74
C ALA A 404 -19.39 2.21 3.85
N MET A 405 -20.65 1.80 3.66
CA MET A 405 -21.65 2.59 2.93
C MET A 405 -21.83 3.98 3.57
N VAL A 406 -22.00 4.05 4.90
CA VAL A 406 -22.14 5.33 5.61
C VAL A 406 -20.87 6.17 5.48
N ILE A 407 -19.68 5.57 5.58
CA ILE A 407 -18.39 6.25 5.38
C ILE A 407 -18.31 6.89 3.98
N LEU A 408 -18.69 6.18 2.92
CA LEU A 408 -18.70 6.73 1.56
C LEU A 408 -19.66 7.90 1.43
N LEU A 409 -20.86 7.80 2.02
CA LEU A 409 -21.81 8.92 2.07
C LEU A 409 -21.22 10.16 2.79
N THR A 410 -20.31 10.00 3.76
CA THR A 410 -19.62 11.15 4.39
C THR A 410 -18.63 11.89 3.48
N LEU A 411 -18.25 11.32 2.33
CA LEU A 411 -17.37 11.98 1.36
C LEU A 411 -18.11 12.98 0.47
N GLY A 412 -19.43 12.83 0.33
CA GLY A 412 -20.27 13.60 -0.60
C GLY A 412 -20.41 12.93 -1.97
N PRO A 413 -21.25 13.48 -2.87
CA PRO A 413 -21.44 12.94 -4.21
C PRO A 413 -20.17 13.12 -5.07
N PRO A 414 -19.78 12.12 -5.89
CA PRO A 414 -18.71 12.27 -6.86
C PRO A 414 -19.11 13.25 -7.98
N LYS A 415 -18.12 13.75 -8.73
CA LYS A 415 -18.35 14.63 -9.88
C LYS A 415 -18.80 13.83 -11.12
N GLY A 416 -20.08 13.46 -11.18
CA GLY A 416 -20.66 12.74 -12.32
C GLY A 416 -22.01 12.11 -11.99
N GLU A 417 -22.54 11.31 -12.90
CA GLU A 417 -23.67 10.42 -12.60
C GLU A 417 -23.21 9.31 -11.63
N SER A 418 -23.98 9.06 -10.57
CA SER A 418 -23.70 8.00 -9.61
C SER A 418 -24.93 7.63 -8.80
N ASP A 419 -24.96 6.41 -8.27
CA ASP A 419 -26.00 5.94 -7.34
C ASP A 419 -25.94 6.61 -5.94
N PHE A 420 -25.17 7.68 -5.74
CA PHE A 420 -24.96 8.32 -4.43
C PHE A 420 -26.27 8.67 -3.71
N TYR A 421 -27.20 9.34 -4.40
CA TYR A 421 -28.47 9.75 -3.80
C TYR A 421 -29.39 8.55 -3.56
N ASN A 422 -29.37 7.54 -4.45
CA ASN A 422 -30.09 6.29 -4.23
C ASN A 422 -29.60 5.58 -2.95
N LEU A 423 -28.28 5.52 -2.74
CA LEU A 423 -27.69 4.94 -1.52
C LEU A 423 -28.00 5.79 -0.27
N LEU A 424 -28.00 7.13 -0.39
CA LEU A 424 -28.38 8.06 0.68
C LEU A 424 -29.86 7.91 1.08
N ASP A 425 -30.77 7.69 0.12
CA ASP A 425 -32.19 7.45 0.36
C ASP A 425 -32.47 6.10 1.03
N ILE A 426 -31.65 5.08 0.77
CA ILE A 426 -31.76 3.77 1.43
C ILE A 426 -31.40 3.86 2.92
N TRP A 427 -30.35 4.61 3.28
CA TRP A 427 -29.84 4.65 4.65
C TRP A 427 -30.37 5.82 5.49
N PHE A 428 -30.64 6.97 4.87
CA PHE A 428 -30.99 8.21 5.56
C PHE A 428 -32.17 8.93 4.89
N PRO A 429 -33.33 8.26 4.71
CA PRO A 429 -34.47 8.83 3.98
C PRO A 429 -34.98 10.14 4.59
N ASP A 430 -35.47 11.06 3.75
CA ASP A 430 -36.06 12.33 4.19
C ASP A 430 -37.28 12.13 5.13
N LYS A 431 -37.97 10.99 4.99
CA LYS A 431 -39.05 10.56 5.88
C LYS A 431 -38.52 9.54 6.87
N LYS A 432 -38.46 9.93 8.15
CA LYS A 432 -38.20 9.05 9.29
C LYS A 432 -39.25 7.91 9.40
N PRO A 433 -38.93 6.79 10.09
CA PRO A 433 -37.68 6.49 10.80
C PRO A 433 -36.54 5.99 9.90
N LEU A 434 -35.32 5.96 10.47
CA LEU A 434 -34.14 5.33 9.86
C LEU A 434 -34.28 3.79 9.86
N PRO A 435 -33.48 3.05 9.05
CA PRO A 435 -33.46 1.59 9.09
C PRO A 435 -33.07 1.06 10.48
N THR A 436 -33.78 0.02 10.96
CA THR A 436 -33.51 -0.64 12.24
C THR A 436 -32.68 -1.91 12.01
N ALA A 437 -31.77 -2.23 12.93
CA ALA A 437 -30.97 -3.45 12.90
C ALA A 437 -31.19 -4.31 14.14
N PHE A 438 -31.01 -5.62 13.98
CA PHE A 438 -31.10 -6.61 15.06
C PHE A 438 -29.91 -7.56 15.00
N LEU A 439 -29.41 -7.99 16.15
CA LEU A 439 -28.42 -9.07 16.23
C LEU A 439 -29.08 -10.39 15.79
N VAL A 440 -28.41 -11.16 14.94
CA VAL A 440 -28.97 -12.40 14.38
C VAL A 440 -29.26 -13.44 15.47
N ASP A 441 -28.38 -13.56 16.47
CA ASP A 441 -28.47 -14.56 17.54
C ASP A 441 -29.49 -14.22 18.63
N THR A 442 -29.52 -12.96 19.10
CA THR A 442 -30.35 -12.55 20.25
C THR A 442 -31.65 -11.86 19.84
N SER A 443 -31.78 -11.43 18.58
CA SER A 443 -32.86 -10.55 18.09
C SER A 443 -32.99 -9.22 18.86
N GLU A 444 -31.97 -8.82 19.62
CA GLU A 444 -31.89 -7.51 20.27
C GLU A 444 -31.55 -6.42 19.25
N GLU A 445 -32.00 -5.18 19.50
CA GLU A 445 -31.73 -4.04 18.61
C GLU A 445 -30.23 -3.68 18.61
N ALA A 446 -29.63 -3.68 17.43
CA ALA A 446 -28.21 -3.45 17.23
C ALA A 446 -27.91 -1.98 16.88
N LEU A 447 -26.92 -1.38 17.54
CA LEU A 447 -26.51 0.00 17.28
C LEU A 447 -25.75 0.11 15.94
N LEU A 448 -26.47 0.51 14.89
CA LEU A 448 -25.88 0.73 13.55
C LEU A 448 -24.86 1.87 13.45
N LEU A 449 -25.01 2.89 14.30
CA LEU A 449 -24.26 4.14 14.21
C LEU A 449 -23.48 4.38 15.51
N PRO A 450 -22.32 3.72 15.68
CA PRO A 450 -21.45 3.96 16.83
C PRO A 450 -20.85 5.38 16.81
N ASP A 451 -20.40 5.85 17.96
CA ASP A 451 -20.00 7.26 18.16
C ASP A 451 -18.86 7.73 17.25
N TRP A 452 -17.91 6.86 16.92
CA TRP A 452 -16.84 7.18 15.97
C TRP A 452 -17.37 7.43 14.55
N LEU A 453 -18.48 6.78 14.17
CA LEU A 453 -19.15 6.95 12.88
C LEU A 453 -20.07 8.17 12.90
N LYS A 454 -20.85 8.37 13.98
CA LYS A 454 -21.62 9.61 14.20
C LYS A 454 -20.71 10.85 14.15
N LEU A 455 -19.53 10.79 14.77
CA LEU A 455 -18.51 11.84 14.71
C LEU A 455 -18.00 12.10 13.28
N ARG A 456 -17.86 11.06 12.46
CA ARG A 456 -17.49 11.20 11.04
C ARG A 456 -18.61 11.84 10.23
N MET A 457 -19.87 11.45 10.48
CA MET A 457 -21.06 12.01 9.83
C MET A 457 -21.25 13.50 10.14
N ILE A 458 -21.01 13.93 11.38
CA ILE A 458 -21.08 15.35 11.79
C ILE A 458 -20.03 16.23 11.07
N ARG A 459 -18.91 15.63 10.65
CA ARG A 459 -17.86 16.28 9.85
C ARG A 459 -18.14 16.29 8.33
N SER A 460 -19.24 15.68 7.88
CA SER A 460 -19.68 15.71 6.48
C SER A 460 -20.32 17.07 6.13
N GLU A 461 -20.28 17.41 4.85
CA GLU A 461 -21.06 18.52 4.29
C GLU A 461 -22.52 18.10 3.96
N VAL A 462 -22.83 16.81 4.01
CA VAL A 462 -24.16 16.24 3.69
C VAL A 462 -25.09 16.40 4.89
N SER A 463 -26.03 17.36 4.81
CA SER A 463 -26.94 17.73 5.90
C SER A 463 -27.71 16.56 6.52
N ARG A 464 -28.27 15.66 5.69
CA ARG A 464 -29.02 14.47 6.14
C ARG A 464 -28.21 13.56 7.06
N LEU A 465 -26.90 13.42 6.83
CA LEU A 465 -26.02 12.64 7.70
C LEU A 465 -25.77 13.34 9.03
N VAL A 466 -25.56 14.67 9.01
CA VAL A 466 -25.41 15.46 10.24
C VAL A 466 -26.70 15.36 11.08
N ASP A 467 -27.86 15.52 10.46
CA ASP A 467 -29.16 15.44 11.14
C ASP A 467 -29.50 14.03 11.64
N ALA A 468 -29.01 12.97 11.00
CA ALA A 468 -29.09 11.60 11.51
C ALA A 468 -28.14 11.33 12.67
N ALA A 469 -26.89 11.82 12.60
CA ALA A 469 -25.89 11.62 13.64
C ALA A 469 -26.19 12.38 14.94
N LEU A 470 -26.94 13.49 14.87
CA LEU A 470 -27.37 14.26 16.04
C LEU A 470 -28.62 13.69 16.73
N GLN A 471 -29.25 12.66 16.16
CA GLN A 471 -30.38 11.98 16.81
C GLN A 471 -29.89 11.05 17.92
N ASP A 472 -30.67 11.04 19.00
CA ASP A 472 -30.51 10.17 20.16
C ASP A 472 -29.05 10.18 20.67
N LEU A 473 -28.50 11.40 20.81
CA LEU A 473 -27.22 11.66 21.45
C LEU A 473 -27.43 12.02 22.92
N GLU A 474 -26.67 11.35 23.78
CA GLU A 474 -26.63 11.66 25.20
C GLU A 474 -25.85 12.95 25.48
N PRO A 475 -26.12 13.65 26.60
CA PRO A 475 -25.38 14.84 27.02
C PRO A 475 -23.85 14.67 27.02
N GLN A 476 -23.35 13.49 27.42
CA GLN A 476 -21.92 13.16 27.42
C GLN A 476 -21.33 13.09 26.01
N GLN A 477 -22.08 12.52 25.05
CA GLN A 477 -21.65 12.42 23.65
C GLN A 477 -21.63 13.79 22.97
N LEU A 478 -22.62 14.65 23.25
CA LEU A 478 -22.64 16.04 22.77
C LEU A 478 -21.41 16.82 23.26
N LEU A 479 -21.07 16.71 24.56
CA LEU A 479 -19.87 17.32 25.14
C LEU A 479 -18.58 16.81 24.50
N LEU A 480 -18.48 15.50 24.19
CA LEU A 480 -17.34 14.90 23.51
C LEU A 480 -17.20 15.42 22.07
N PHE A 481 -18.31 15.51 21.33
CA PHE A 481 -18.30 15.91 19.92
C PHE A 481 -17.94 17.39 19.72
N VAL A 482 -18.44 18.30 20.58
CA VAL A 482 -18.12 19.74 20.51
C VAL A 482 -16.63 20.03 20.75
N GLN A 483 -15.94 19.20 21.54
CA GLN A 483 -14.49 19.28 21.75
C GLN A 483 -13.66 18.78 20.56
N SER A 484 -14.28 18.14 19.56
CA SER A 484 -13.55 17.51 18.47
C SER A 484 -13.18 18.49 17.35
N PHE A 485 -11.98 18.32 16.81
CA PHE A 485 -11.49 19.14 15.70
C PHE A 485 -12.16 18.76 14.36
N GLY A 486 -12.14 19.69 13.40
CA GLY A 486 -12.53 19.43 12.01
C GLY A 486 -14.03 19.44 11.70
N ILE A 487 -14.89 19.81 12.67
CA ILE A 487 -16.33 19.98 12.42
C ILE A 487 -16.61 21.28 11.63
N PRO A 488 -17.43 21.25 10.56
CA PRO A 488 -17.92 22.43 9.84
C PRO A 488 -18.75 23.38 10.73
N VAL A 489 -18.74 24.67 10.42
CA VAL A 489 -19.42 25.70 11.23
C VAL A 489 -20.95 25.48 11.29
N SER A 490 -21.54 24.99 10.20
CA SER A 490 -22.95 24.58 10.12
C SER A 490 -23.28 23.45 11.11
N SER A 491 -22.49 22.36 11.09
CA SER A 491 -22.65 21.22 11.99
C SER A 491 -22.38 21.58 13.46
N MET A 492 -21.37 22.42 13.71
CA MET A 492 -21.05 22.92 15.06
C MET A 492 -22.20 23.77 15.61
N SER A 493 -22.84 24.59 14.78
CA SER A 493 -24.02 25.37 15.19
C SER A 493 -25.17 24.47 15.64
N LYS A 494 -25.43 23.38 14.92
CA LYS A 494 -26.44 22.38 15.33
C LYS A 494 -26.05 21.72 16.66
N LEU A 495 -24.81 21.26 16.82
CA LEU A 495 -24.33 20.67 18.09
C LEU A 495 -24.55 21.61 19.29
N LEU A 496 -24.21 22.90 19.14
CA LEU A 496 -24.38 23.90 20.19
C LEU A 496 -25.87 24.16 20.51
N GLN A 497 -26.76 24.09 19.52
CA GLN A 497 -28.21 24.14 19.74
C GLN A 497 -28.74 22.90 20.48
N TYR A 498 -28.21 21.70 20.19
CA TYR A 498 -28.54 20.48 20.95
C TYR A 498 -28.05 20.55 22.40
N LEU A 499 -26.88 21.16 22.66
CA LEU A 499 -26.44 21.45 24.03
C LEU A 499 -27.37 22.44 24.75
N ASP A 500 -27.82 23.51 24.09
CA ASP A 500 -28.82 24.44 24.69
C ASP A 500 -30.12 23.70 25.05
N GLN A 501 -30.57 22.77 24.22
CA GLN A 501 -31.73 21.91 24.52
C GLN A 501 -31.46 20.99 25.71
N ALA A 502 -30.29 20.33 25.77
CA ALA A 502 -29.90 19.49 26.91
C ALA A 502 -29.85 20.29 28.23
N VAL A 503 -29.30 21.51 28.22
CA VAL A 503 -29.32 22.44 29.37
C VAL A 503 -30.76 22.75 29.81
N SER A 504 -31.67 22.95 28.85
CA SER A 504 -33.07 23.28 29.16
C SER A 504 -33.86 22.10 29.75
N HIS A 505 -33.43 20.86 29.50
CA HIS A 505 -34.05 19.65 30.03
C HIS A 505 -33.47 19.21 31.38
N ASP A 506 -32.14 19.13 31.50
CA ASP A 506 -31.46 18.78 32.76
C ASP A 506 -30.10 19.51 32.88
N PRO A 507 -30.09 20.72 33.47
CA PRO A 507 -28.86 21.48 33.64
C PRO A 507 -27.92 20.86 34.67
N GLN A 508 -28.44 20.14 35.68
CA GLN A 508 -27.63 19.63 36.80
C GLN A 508 -26.79 18.43 36.36
N THR A 509 -27.39 17.49 35.63
CA THR A 509 -26.66 16.35 35.08
C THR A 509 -25.63 16.81 34.05
N LEU A 510 -25.99 17.74 33.16
CA LEU A 510 -25.03 18.25 32.19
C LEU A 510 -23.86 18.96 32.88
N GLU A 511 -24.10 19.80 33.89
CA GLU A 511 -23.05 20.51 34.63
C GLU A 511 -22.07 19.56 35.35
N GLN A 512 -22.57 18.45 35.89
CA GLN A 512 -21.74 17.41 36.55
C GLN A 512 -20.85 16.64 35.57
N ASN A 513 -21.23 16.56 34.29
CA ASN A 513 -20.44 15.88 33.25
C ASN A 513 -19.32 16.75 32.66
N ILE A 514 -19.18 18.01 33.09
CA ILE A 514 -18.18 18.95 32.54
C ILE A 514 -16.92 18.99 33.41
N MET A 515 -15.84 18.40 32.91
CA MET A 515 -14.54 18.32 33.60
C MET A 515 -13.86 19.68 33.80
N ASP A 516 -13.86 20.56 32.78
CA ASP A 516 -13.30 21.91 32.86
C ASP A 516 -14.25 22.93 32.22
N LYS A 517 -14.90 23.72 33.06
CA LYS A 517 -15.87 24.75 32.66
C LYS A 517 -15.21 25.96 32.01
N ASN A 518 -13.98 26.31 32.37
CA ASN A 518 -13.25 27.42 31.74
C ASN A 518 -12.87 27.05 30.30
N TYR A 519 -12.33 25.85 30.12
CA TYR A 519 -12.01 25.32 28.80
C TYR A 519 -13.25 25.24 27.91
N MET A 520 -14.36 24.70 28.41
CA MET A 520 -15.60 24.61 27.63
C MET A 520 -16.21 25.98 27.31
N ALA A 521 -16.17 26.96 28.23
CA ALA A 521 -16.65 28.31 27.95
C ALA A 521 -15.83 28.97 26.83
N HIS A 522 -14.50 28.89 26.94
CA HIS A 522 -13.59 29.43 25.93
C HIS A 522 -13.70 28.70 24.59
N LEU A 523 -13.93 27.38 24.60
CA LEU A 523 -14.18 26.60 23.39
C LEU A 523 -15.42 27.12 22.66
N VAL A 524 -16.52 27.37 23.36
CA VAL A 524 -17.76 27.90 22.77
C VAL A 524 -17.54 29.31 22.21
N GLU A 525 -16.85 30.19 22.94
CA GLU A 525 -16.43 31.52 22.45
C GLU A 525 -15.64 31.43 21.14
N VAL A 526 -14.64 30.53 21.08
CA VAL A 526 -13.85 30.30 19.86
C VAL A 526 -14.70 29.73 18.71
N GLN A 527 -15.74 28.94 18.97
CA GLN A 527 -16.67 28.53 17.91
C GLN A 527 -17.56 29.70 17.44
N HIS A 528 -18.00 30.58 18.33
CA HIS A 528 -18.73 31.80 17.97
C HIS A 528 -17.86 32.76 17.13
N GLU A 529 -16.58 32.93 17.49
CA GLU A 529 -15.60 33.68 16.69
C GLU A 529 -15.37 33.07 15.30
N ARG A 530 -15.48 31.74 15.16
CA ARG A 530 -15.46 31.03 13.87
C ARG A 530 -16.79 31.15 13.09
N GLY A 531 -17.81 31.79 13.65
CA GLY A 531 -19.12 32.03 13.03
C GLY A 531 -20.19 30.99 13.35
N ALA A 532 -20.00 30.12 14.35
CA ALA A 532 -21.04 29.20 14.80
C ALA A 532 -22.10 29.93 15.65
N THR A 533 -23.33 29.41 15.65
CA THR A 533 -24.49 30.02 16.36
C THR A 533 -25.18 29.02 17.28
N GLY A 534 -25.75 29.49 18.41
CA GLY A 534 -26.31 28.62 19.45
C GLY A 534 -25.28 28.25 20.51
N GLY A 535 -25.68 27.53 21.56
CA GLY A 535 -24.85 27.25 22.73
C GLY A 535 -24.81 28.41 23.73
N HIS A 536 -25.78 29.33 23.66
CA HIS A 536 -25.82 30.54 24.49
C HIS A 536 -26.32 30.24 25.91
N THR A 537 -27.30 29.36 26.04
CA THR A 537 -27.79 28.86 27.35
C THR A 537 -26.70 28.02 28.02
N PHE A 538 -26.01 27.18 27.25
CA PHE A 538 -24.87 26.39 27.70
C PHE A 538 -23.68 27.26 28.14
N HIS A 539 -23.28 28.26 27.36
CA HIS A 539 -22.24 29.23 27.75
C HIS A 539 -22.63 30.04 28.99
N THR A 540 -23.91 30.39 29.15
CA THR A 540 -24.41 31.07 30.34
C THR A 540 -24.29 30.19 31.60
N LEU A 541 -24.64 28.90 31.52
CA LEU A 541 -24.46 27.94 32.62
C LEU A 541 -22.98 27.80 33.01
N LEU A 542 -22.10 27.67 32.02
CA LEU A 542 -20.66 27.62 32.23
C LEU A 542 -20.12 28.90 32.89
N SER A 543 -20.58 30.07 32.45
CA SER A 543 -20.15 31.38 32.96
C SER A 543 -20.70 31.69 34.36
N ALA A 544 -21.92 31.25 34.67
CA ALA A 544 -22.56 31.50 35.96
C ALA A 544 -21.90 30.75 37.13
N SER A 545 -21.14 29.68 36.84
CA SER A 545 -20.38 28.91 37.84
C SER A 545 -18.91 29.31 37.94
N LEU A 546 -18.49 30.37 37.24
CA LEU A 546 -17.15 30.94 37.29
C LEU A 546 -17.14 32.26 38.10
N PRO A 547 -16.05 32.58 38.82
CA PRO A 547 -15.93 33.84 39.53
C PRO A 547 -15.94 35.02 38.52
N PRO A 548 -16.60 36.15 38.83
CA PRO A 548 -16.75 37.24 37.88
C PRO A 548 -15.40 37.79 37.45
N ARG A 549 -15.12 37.67 36.15
CA ARG A 549 -13.97 38.25 35.48
C ARG A 549 -14.05 39.77 35.64
N ARG A 550 -13.18 40.35 36.48
CA ARG A 550 -13.10 41.82 36.65
C ARG A 550 -12.93 42.48 35.29
N ASP A 551 -13.76 43.49 35.04
CA ASP A 551 -13.85 44.14 33.73
C ASP A 551 -12.50 44.68 33.26
N SER A 552 -12.24 44.45 31.97
CA SER A 552 -11.12 45.00 31.21
C SER A 552 -11.35 46.49 30.92
N ALA A 553 -11.41 47.31 31.97
CA ALA A 553 -11.74 48.73 31.88
C ALA A 553 -10.87 49.65 32.77
N GLU A 554 -9.70 49.20 33.25
CA GLU A 554 -8.76 50.06 33.98
C GLU A 554 -7.32 49.50 33.94
N LEU A 555 -6.51 49.88 32.95
CA LEU A 555 -5.04 49.73 32.97
C LEU A 555 -4.37 50.60 31.88
N ASN A 556 -4.55 51.92 31.99
CA ASN A 556 -3.91 52.88 31.09
C ASN A 556 -3.20 53.99 31.89
N ARG A 557 -2.09 53.64 32.57
CA ARG A 557 -0.94 54.51 32.87
C ARG A 557 0.19 53.71 33.54
N ALA A 558 1.43 53.99 33.12
CA ALA A 558 2.62 53.27 33.56
C ALA A 558 3.23 53.86 34.85
N ALA A 559 3.81 53.01 35.72
CA ALA A 559 5.27 52.92 35.93
C ALA A 559 5.67 52.04 37.15
N VAL A 560 6.50 51.01 36.91
CA VAL A 560 7.76 50.70 37.63
C VAL A 560 7.75 51.01 39.15
N THR A 561 7.59 50.09 40.12
CA THR A 561 8.50 49.02 40.65
C THR A 561 7.84 48.36 41.90
N VAL A 562 8.33 47.38 42.68
CA VAL A 562 9.66 46.72 42.84
C VAL A 562 9.53 45.22 43.24
N GLU A 563 10.65 44.50 43.16
CA GLU A 563 11.07 43.17 43.68
C GLU A 563 10.17 42.24 44.52
N THR A 564 10.20 40.95 44.13
CA THR A 564 9.90 39.75 44.96
C THR A 564 11.17 38.90 45.16
N PRO A 565 11.43 38.32 46.35
CA PRO A 565 12.55 37.41 46.57
C PRO A 565 12.34 36.03 45.92
N PRO A 566 13.42 35.25 45.64
CA PRO A 566 13.38 34.19 44.63
C PRO A 566 12.95 32.80 45.17
N GLY A 567 11.89 32.23 44.57
CA GLY A 567 11.55 30.81 44.65
C GLY A 567 11.92 30.10 43.34
N ALA A 568 13.05 29.40 43.31
CA ALA A 568 13.59 28.85 42.06
C ALA A 568 12.92 27.53 41.61
N VAL A 569 12.02 27.62 40.64
CA VAL A 569 11.69 26.49 39.73
C VAL A 569 12.28 26.79 38.37
N LYS A 570 13.39 26.13 38.02
CA LYS A 570 14.07 26.30 36.73
C LYS A 570 13.25 25.69 35.59
N MET A 571 12.25 26.41 35.08
CA MET A 571 11.83 26.22 33.70
C MET A 571 13.07 26.45 32.81
N ARG A 572 13.43 25.46 31.99
CA ARG A 572 14.52 25.60 31.02
C ARG A 572 14.21 26.81 30.13
N ALA A 573 15.17 27.72 30.04
CA ALA A 573 15.08 28.84 29.10
C ALA A 573 14.76 28.30 27.70
N ALA A 574 13.83 28.95 27.00
CA ALA A 574 13.70 28.74 25.57
C ALA A 574 15.07 29.01 24.94
N ASN A 575 15.54 28.09 24.09
CA ASN A 575 16.73 28.34 23.28
C ASN A 575 16.51 29.66 22.54
N GLN A 576 17.31 30.68 22.87
CA GLN A 576 17.34 31.91 22.09
C GLN A 576 17.97 31.56 20.75
N VAL A 577 17.11 31.29 19.78
CA VAL A 577 17.52 31.06 18.39
C VAL A 577 18.10 32.39 17.88
N PRO A 578 19.28 32.39 17.24
CA PRO A 578 19.84 33.61 16.66
C PRO A 578 18.83 34.27 15.71
N GLY A 579 18.56 35.56 15.93
CA GLY A 579 17.65 36.32 15.07
C GLY A 579 18.31 36.58 13.71
N ILE A 580 17.56 36.36 12.63
CA ILE A 580 18.05 36.59 11.26
C ILE A 580 18.31 38.09 11.05
N GLY A 581 19.55 38.42 10.70
CA GLY A 581 20.03 39.77 10.49
C GLY A 581 19.58 40.39 9.15
N PRO A 582 19.80 41.71 8.98
CA PRO A 582 19.61 42.39 7.70
C PRO A 582 20.61 41.93 6.63
N ASP A 583 21.78 41.44 7.03
CA ASP A 583 22.90 41.11 6.13
C ASP A 583 23.08 39.58 5.91
N ASP A 584 22.23 38.73 6.50
CA ASP A 584 22.37 37.28 6.41
C ASP A 584 22.09 36.74 4.98
N ASP A 585 22.93 35.80 4.53
CA ASP A 585 22.80 35.14 3.23
C ASP A 585 21.63 34.14 3.19
N LEU A 586 20.48 34.64 2.75
CA LEU A 586 19.25 33.85 2.56
C LEU A 586 19.36 32.82 1.43
N ALA A 587 20.25 33.00 0.44
CA ALA A 587 20.47 32.01 -0.62
C ALA A 587 21.30 30.83 -0.10
N GLY A 588 22.39 31.12 0.63
CA GLY A 588 23.18 30.12 1.34
C GLY A 588 22.37 29.35 2.38
N MET A 589 21.51 30.04 3.16
CA MET A 589 20.59 29.38 4.10
C MET A 589 19.59 28.44 3.40
N LEU A 590 19.07 28.81 2.22
CA LEU A 590 18.20 27.93 1.42
C LEU A 590 18.95 26.68 0.92
N LEU A 591 20.19 26.84 0.45
CA LEU A 591 21.03 25.71 0.01
C LEU A 591 21.48 24.80 1.16
N GLN A 592 21.58 25.32 2.39
CA GLN A 592 21.79 24.50 3.59
C GLN A 592 20.53 23.74 4.03
N LEU A 593 19.33 24.30 3.81
CA LEU A 593 18.06 23.62 4.06
C LEU A 593 17.72 22.58 2.99
N PHE A 594 18.13 22.83 1.75
CA PHE A 594 17.83 22.02 0.57
C PHE A 594 19.12 21.72 -0.22
N PRO A 595 20.00 20.85 0.30
CA PRO A 595 21.27 20.53 -0.34
C PRO A 595 21.05 19.84 -1.68
N LEU A 596 21.70 20.35 -2.73
CA LEU A 596 21.54 19.89 -4.11
C LEU A 596 22.15 18.49 -4.31
N ASN A 597 23.27 18.20 -3.63
CA ASN A 597 23.98 16.92 -3.67
C ASN A 597 23.97 16.28 -2.27
N ALA A 598 22.91 15.56 -1.93
CA ALA A 598 22.86 14.75 -0.72
C ALA A 598 23.46 13.35 -0.98
N ASP A 599 24.65 13.05 -0.45
CA ASP A 599 25.19 11.67 -0.47
C ASP A 599 24.32 10.80 0.46
N PRO A 600 23.64 9.76 -0.05
CA PRO A 600 22.72 8.95 0.76
C PRO A 600 23.40 8.21 1.92
N ARG A 601 24.74 8.10 1.91
CA ARG A 601 25.51 7.48 3.00
C ARG A 601 25.67 8.37 4.23
N TRP A 602 25.48 9.69 4.10
CA TRP A 602 25.67 10.65 5.18
C TRP A 602 24.58 11.74 5.14
N PRO A 603 23.38 11.49 5.71
CA PRO A 603 22.36 12.51 5.83
C PRO A 603 22.82 13.63 6.78
N SER A 604 23.43 14.68 6.24
CA SER A 604 23.76 15.90 6.97
C SER A 604 22.46 16.60 7.37
N SER A 605 21.99 16.33 8.59
CA SER A 605 20.80 16.98 9.12
C SER A 605 21.03 18.50 9.18
N PRO A 606 20.19 19.34 8.55
CA PRO A 606 20.33 20.78 8.69
C PRO A 606 20.21 21.13 10.18
N PRO A 607 20.97 22.11 10.70
CA PRO A 607 20.92 22.45 12.11
C PRO A 607 19.49 22.84 12.47
N ARG A 608 18.84 22.10 13.39
CA ARG A 608 17.41 22.25 13.75
C ARG A 608 16.99 23.69 14.11
N GLN A 609 17.94 24.54 14.43
CA GLN A 609 17.77 25.96 14.74
C GLN A 609 17.49 26.82 13.49
N LEU A 610 18.06 26.48 12.32
CA LEU A 610 17.95 27.29 11.10
C LEU A 610 16.55 27.31 10.47
N PRO A 611 15.86 26.17 10.25
CA PRO A 611 14.48 26.21 9.73
C PRO A 611 13.54 26.92 10.70
N LEU A 612 13.77 26.77 12.01
CA LEU A 612 12.98 27.41 13.06
C LEU A 612 13.19 28.93 13.08
N ALA A 613 14.43 29.41 12.92
CA ALA A 613 14.74 30.84 12.79
C ALA A 613 13.99 31.48 11.61
N LEU A 614 14.04 30.84 10.43
CA LEU A 614 13.35 31.29 9.23
C LEU A 614 11.83 31.31 9.40
N GLN A 615 11.24 30.24 9.93
CA GLN A 615 9.80 30.17 10.19
C GLN A 615 9.33 31.19 11.24
N GLN A 616 10.15 31.48 12.27
CA GLN A 616 9.83 32.49 13.29
C GLN A 616 9.94 33.91 12.72
N ALA A 617 11.00 34.23 11.97
CA ALA A 617 11.17 35.53 11.32
C ALA A 617 10.01 35.84 10.35
N LEU A 618 9.67 34.87 9.49
CA LEU A 618 8.53 34.99 8.57
C LEU A 618 7.19 35.08 9.30
N ALA A 619 6.96 34.30 10.37
CA ALA A 619 5.74 34.40 11.17
C ALA A 619 5.57 35.78 11.81
N GLN A 620 6.65 36.34 12.37
CA GLN A 620 6.65 37.69 12.96
C GLN A 620 6.41 38.76 11.90
N GLU A 621 7.06 38.67 10.73
CA GLU A 621 6.87 39.65 9.65
C GLU A 621 5.45 39.60 9.08
N VAL A 622 4.90 38.40 8.83
CA VAL A 622 3.49 38.22 8.45
C VAL A 622 2.57 38.82 9.51
N ALA A 623 2.84 38.61 10.81
CA ALA A 623 2.03 39.17 11.90
C ALA A 623 2.06 40.71 11.91
N ARG A 624 3.22 41.36 11.72
CA ARG A 624 3.33 42.83 11.59
C ARG A 624 2.53 43.35 10.39
N VAL A 625 2.60 42.65 9.25
CA VAL A 625 1.79 42.98 8.06
C VAL A 625 0.28 42.82 8.34
N ARG A 626 -0.15 41.87 9.18
CA ARG A 626 -1.57 41.80 9.62
C ARG A 626 -1.99 43.02 10.45
N GLN A 627 -1.05 43.62 11.18
CA GLN A 627 -1.26 44.81 12.01
C GLN A 627 -1.04 46.12 11.23
N GLY A 628 -1.04 46.10 9.89
CA GLY A 628 -0.88 47.28 9.04
C GLY A 628 0.55 47.83 8.94
N HIS A 629 1.53 47.19 9.58
CA HIS A 629 2.93 47.63 9.60
C HIS A 629 3.73 46.88 8.53
N ALA A 630 3.63 47.33 7.27
CA ALA A 630 4.43 46.80 6.18
C ALA A 630 5.86 47.39 6.20
N GLN A 631 6.88 46.52 6.18
CA GLN A 631 8.28 46.92 6.01
C GLN A 631 8.76 46.53 4.61
N THR A 632 9.19 47.51 3.83
CA THR A 632 9.81 47.29 2.51
C THR A 632 11.22 46.70 2.71
N GLY A 633 11.53 45.55 2.12
CA GLY A 633 12.85 44.90 2.24
C GLY A 633 13.03 43.97 3.44
N GLY A 634 11.94 43.52 4.08
CA GLY A 634 11.99 42.52 5.16
C GLY A 634 12.49 41.13 4.71
N VAL A 635 12.58 40.20 5.67
CA VAL A 635 13.10 38.83 5.46
C VAL A 635 12.27 38.10 4.40
N ALA A 636 10.94 38.26 4.41
CA ALA A 636 10.07 37.65 3.41
C ALA A 636 10.35 38.14 1.98
N ALA A 637 10.60 39.44 1.79
CA ALA A 637 10.94 40.01 0.49
C ALA A 637 12.32 39.53 -0.01
N ARG A 638 13.34 39.54 0.86
CA ARG A 638 14.68 39.05 0.53
C ARG A 638 14.71 37.54 0.26
N LEU A 639 13.93 36.75 1.01
CA LEU A 639 13.82 35.30 0.80
C LEU A 639 13.12 34.97 -0.53
N LEU A 640 12.13 35.76 -0.95
CA LEU A 640 11.51 35.65 -2.28
C LEU A 640 12.50 36.00 -3.40
N GLN A 641 13.33 37.02 -3.23
CA GLN A 641 14.40 37.35 -4.18
C GLN A 641 15.44 36.22 -4.28
N ALA A 642 15.87 35.65 -3.15
CA ALA A 642 16.78 34.52 -3.10
C ALA A 642 16.20 33.27 -3.77
N LEU A 643 14.93 32.92 -3.48
CA LEU A 643 14.22 31.82 -4.16
C LEU A 643 14.13 32.06 -5.66
N SER A 644 13.76 33.27 -6.11
CA SER A 644 13.66 33.58 -7.53
C SER A 644 15.03 33.50 -8.24
N ALA A 645 16.10 33.94 -7.59
CA ALA A 645 17.45 33.86 -8.15
C ALA A 645 17.94 32.40 -8.27
N LEU A 646 17.68 31.57 -7.24
CA LEU A 646 18.05 30.17 -7.25
C LEU A 646 17.23 29.33 -8.23
N LEU A 647 15.91 29.57 -8.34
CA LEU A 647 15.02 28.88 -9.28
C LEU A 647 15.35 29.24 -10.74
N ASN A 648 15.79 30.47 -11.01
CA ASN A 648 16.24 30.91 -12.34
C ASN A 648 17.71 30.53 -12.64
N SER A 649 18.39 29.82 -11.74
CA SER A 649 19.76 29.32 -11.96
C SER A 649 19.79 27.96 -12.66
N ALA A 650 20.95 27.56 -13.17
CA ALA A 650 21.16 26.21 -13.71
C ALA A 650 20.85 25.06 -12.71
N HIS A 651 20.75 25.36 -11.41
CA HIS A 651 20.43 24.40 -10.36
C HIS A 651 18.94 24.40 -9.96
N GLY A 652 18.07 25.16 -10.65
CA GLY A 652 16.66 25.33 -10.29
C GLY A 652 15.90 24.01 -10.17
N CYS A 653 16.04 23.09 -11.14
CA CYS A 653 15.41 21.76 -11.09
C CYS A 653 15.90 20.92 -9.90
N ALA A 654 17.21 20.93 -9.61
CA ALA A 654 17.78 20.22 -8.48
C ALA A 654 17.28 20.77 -7.14
N LEU A 655 17.14 22.10 -7.02
CA LEU A 655 16.56 22.74 -5.84
C LEU A 655 15.08 22.37 -5.64
N VAL A 656 14.28 22.37 -6.71
CA VAL A 656 12.87 21.93 -6.64
C VAL A 656 12.76 20.48 -6.18
N MET A 657 13.62 19.58 -6.69
CA MET A 657 13.66 18.19 -6.26
C MET A 657 14.08 18.04 -4.78
N ALA A 658 15.06 18.82 -4.31
CA ALA A 658 15.44 18.85 -2.90
C ALA A 658 14.30 19.39 -2.00
N MET A 659 13.63 20.47 -2.41
CA MET A 659 12.47 21.03 -1.72
C MET A 659 11.27 20.07 -1.68
N HIS A 660 11.09 19.22 -2.70
CA HIS A 660 10.07 18.18 -2.76
C HIS A 660 10.39 17.02 -1.80
N ARG A 661 11.64 16.52 -1.82
CA ARG A 661 12.12 15.50 -0.86
C ARG A 661 11.97 15.98 0.59
N SER A 662 12.24 17.26 0.86
CA SER A 662 12.07 17.90 2.18
C SER A 662 10.78 18.72 2.32
N HIS A 663 9.65 18.22 1.79
CA HIS A 663 8.35 18.89 1.80
C HIS A 663 7.88 19.40 3.18
N ALA A 664 8.24 18.69 4.27
CA ALA A 664 7.93 19.10 5.64
C ALA A 664 8.56 20.45 6.05
N LEU A 665 9.66 20.86 5.40
CA LEU A 665 10.33 22.15 5.62
C LEU A 665 9.92 23.20 4.58
N SER A 666 9.79 22.82 3.31
CA SER A 666 9.48 23.76 2.22
C SER A 666 8.04 24.25 2.25
N CYS A 667 7.05 23.37 2.51
CA CYS A 667 5.63 23.74 2.51
C CYS A 667 5.25 24.82 3.54
N PRO A 668 5.71 24.78 4.81
CA PRO A 668 5.42 25.86 5.77
C PRO A 668 6.03 27.21 5.37
N LEU A 669 7.27 27.22 4.86
CA LEU A 669 7.96 28.44 4.42
C LEU A 669 7.24 29.08 3.23
N LEU A 670 6.93 28.31 2.19
CA LEU A 670 6.20 28.78 1.01
C LEU A 670 4.79 29.28 1.38
N ARG A 671 4.10 28.64 2.33
CA ARG A 671 2.79 29.10 2.82
C ARG A 671 2.87 30.47 3.51
N GLN A 672 3.90 30.71 4.33
CA GLN A 672 4.11 32.01 4.97
C GLN A 672 4.45 33.09 3.94
N LEU A 673 5.31 32.80 2.96
CA LEU A 673 5.61 33.72 1.85
C LEU A 673 4.38 34.05 1.00
N HIS A 674 3.53 33.06 0.71
CA HIS A 674 2.27 33.29 0.00
C HIS A 674 1.31 34.19 0.81
N HIS A 675 1.21 34.00 2.13
CA HIS A 675 0.43 34.88 3.00
C HIS A 675 0.98 36.32 3.07
N TYR A 676 2.30 36.50 2.97
CA TYR A 676 2.94 37.81 2.85
C TYR A 676 2.59 38.49 1.52
N GLN A 677 2.81 37.80 0.39
CA GLN A 677 2.55 38.33 -0.95
C GLN A 677 1.09 38.78 -1.18
N ARG A 678 0.10 38.12 -0.55
CA ARG A 678 -1.31 38.51 -0.67
C ARG A 678 -1.70 39.74 0.16
N ARG A 679 -0.82 40.23 1.04
CA ARG A 679 -1.10 41.34 1.98
C ARG A 679 -0.21 42.56 1.81
N VAL A 680 0.94 42.44 1.13
CA VAL A 680 1.75 43.59 0.73
C VAL A 680 1.17 44.17 -0.58
N PRO A 681 0.93 45.50 -0.67
CA PRO A 681 0.50 46.11 -1.92
C PRO A 681 1.57 45.93 -2.99
N ARG A 682 1.15 45.51 -4.20
CA ARG A 682 2.03 45.52 -5.36
C ARG A 682 2.43 46.97 -5.66
N THR A 683 3.73 47.23 -5.65
CA THR A 683 4.36 48.45 -6.16
C THR A 683 4.87 48.18 -7.57
#